data_AF-A0A8J9ZD84-F1
#
_entry.id   AF-A0A8J9ZD84-F1
#
_cell.length_a   1.000
_cell.length_b   1.000
_cell.length_c   1.000
_cell.angle_alpha   90.00
_cell.angle_beta   90.00
_cell.angle_gamma   90.00
#
_symmetry.space_group_name_H-M   'P 1'
#
loop_
_entity.id
_entity.type
_entity.pdbx_description
1 polymer ?
#
loop_
_entity_poly.entity_id
_entity_poly.type
_entity_poly.pdbx_seq_one_letter_code
_entity_poly.pdbx_strand_id
1 'polypeptide(L)'
;MFRNVTTRATWRAVMSLQKATTRATTTSSQHGSSSKQPLRQASLYNLPSHEPSEFSPLPWADFAAAPGPRKRAGKPLKVTFLCNGFNGLSQRLYLELTSRGHHVTVHEDARGEEMTRAVEADRPDLVLCPFLTRRVPPGLYNNPARVPVGLDNNPAPPVLIVHPGIPGDRGPSSIDWALKEGATEWGVTVLQADDEMDAGDIWATCKFPVNRQATKSSLYGKEVAQAALQAVLGAVEAWERGVPPTALNYSHPEVRGELKRKLTAADRQVDWARAAEDVARAVRACDSQPGALGGLRLPEKGHLQEHEVVLFGACVEGDAEVVRRVKKEQAHDVIPGDVIAKRNGAVLVACGEEDAVWISHLKASPKKSSLKLPATSVLPSADVTLLPIAPCGPLPYGARPKTFQDVWTTRQDGVCYVHFDFYNGAMSTDQCRRLERAMWAVEQDPDCSVVALMGGHNFFSNGIHLNVIENAECAVAESWANITAIDDVVKAIFRMRSKVTVAALQGNAGAGGAMMALAADEVVSHAGVVLNPHYRKMALFGSEYWTYSLPQRVGTSMAEELTTRLQPVLATEARDMGMLDDVIGDNAKELNALIHLKCLRVRANSREILRRKRAMTSSLWSILDEHRHEELERMRHCFNDAEYHEKRRKFVYH
;
A
#
# COMPACT_ATOMS: atom_id res chain seq x y z
N MET A 1 -20.14 51.76 0.68
CA MET A 1 -21.39 52.04 1.40
C MET A 1 -21.60 50.95 2.45
N PHE A 2 -22.04 51.34 3.64
CA PHE A 2 -21.89 50.67 4.93
C PHE A 2 -22.86 49.49 5.24
N ARG A 3 -22.38 48.59 6.14
CA ARG A 3 -23.06 47.74 7.16
C ARG A 3 -23.81 46.47 6.70
N ASN A 4 -23.39 45.25 7.07
CA ASN A 4 -23.45 44.52 8.36
C ASN A 4 -24.87 44.34 8.94
N VAL A 5 -25.34 43.09 9.10
CA VAL A 5 -25.68 42.41 10.38
C VAL A 5 -25.80 40.89 10.17
N THR A 6 -25.16 40.14 11.08
CA THR A 6 -25.13 38.68 11.34
C THR A 6 -26.41 38.12 11.97
N THR A 7 -26.74 36.82 11.78
CA THR A 7 -26.93 35.83 12.87
C THR A 7 -27.19 34.39 12.36
N ARG A 8 -26.90 33.42 13.24
CA ARG A 8 -26.75 31.95 13.06
C ARG A 8 -28.06 31.15 13.23
N ALA A 9 -27.99 29.91 12.76
CA ALA A 9 -28.73 28.70 13.17
C ALA A 9 -30.13 28.52 12.52
N THR A 10 -30.51 27.35 11.98
CA THR A 10 -30.40 26.03 12.60
C THR A 10 -30.42 24.89 11.57
N TRP A 11 -29.59 23.89 11.82
CA TRP A 11 -29.65 22.53 11.28
C TRP A 11 -30.98 21.84 11.65
N ARG A 12 -31.66 21.21 10.67
CA ARG A 12 -32.54 20.01 10.77
C ARG A 12 -33.41 19.90 9.51
N ALA A 13 -32.96 19.18 8.47
CA ALA A 13 -33.84 18.61 7.44
C ALA A 13 -33.03 17.79 6.41
N VAL A 14 -32.73 16.51 6.68
CA VAL A 14 -32.73 15.42 5.68
C VAL A 14 -32.84 14.09 6.44
N MET A 15 -34.05 13.74 6.85
CA MET A 15 -34.48 12.38 7.24
C MET A 15 -36.01 12.44 7.33
N SER A 16 -36.71 12.05 6.26
CA SER A 16 -37.88 11.17 6.30
C SER A 16 -38.77 11.30 5.06
N LEU A 17 -39.17 10.10 4.59
CA LEU A 17 -40.48 9.78 3.99
C LEU A 17 -40.79 10.28 2.56
N GLN A 18 -40.62 9.38 1.60
CA GLN A 18 -41.62 9.19 0.56
C GLN A 18 -42.04 7.71 0.48
N LYS A 19 -43.25 7.43 0.96
CA LYS A 19 -44.10 6.30 0.57
C LYS A 19 -45.48 6.86 0.20
N ALA A 20 -45.89 6.64 -1.05
CA ALA A 20 -47.25 6.50 -1.57
C ALA A 20 -47.04 6.22 -3.08
N THR A 21 -47.67 5.26 -3.76
CA THR A 21 -49.06 4.77 -3.74
C THR A 21 -49.02 3.41 -4.48
N THR A 22 -49.87 2.42 -4.23
CA THR A 22 -51.16 2.22 -4.93
C THR A 22 -51.96 1.13 -4.21
N ARG A 23 -53.27 1.32 -4.12
CA ARG A 23 -54.29 0.46 -3.48
C ARG A 23 -55.00 -0.40 -4.53
N ALA A 24 -55.37 -1.62 -4.15
CA ALA A 24 -56.64 -2.30 -4.51
C ALA A 24 -56.83 -3.46 -3.49
N THR A 25 -57.72 -3.38 -2.49
CA THR A 25 -59.09 -3.97 -2.46
C THR A 25 -59.14 -5.42 -2.98
N THR A 26 -59.63 -6.43 -2.25
CA THR A 26 -60.92 -6.49 -1.54
C THR A 26 -61.05 -7.74 -0.64
N THR A 27 -61.84 -7.58 0.44
CA THR A 27 -62.79 -8.53 1.08
C THR A 27 -62.38 -9.67 2.01
N SER A 28 -63.22 -9.75 3.05
CA SER A 28 -63.21 -10.47 4.32
C SER A 28 -64.10 -11.72 4.36
N SER A 29 -63.83 -12.64 5.29
CA SER A 29 -64.79 -13.32 6.22
C SER A 29 -64.01 -14.44 6.94
N GLN A 30 -63.78 -14.42 8.26
CA GLN A 30 -64.64 -14.65 9.45
C GLN A 30 -65.22 -16.07 9.63
N HIS A 31 -64.98 -16.58 10.86
CA HIS A 31 -65.62 -17.66 11.64
C HIS A 31 -65.07 -19.08 11.45
N GLY A 32 -64.83 -19.89 12.50
CA GLY A 32 -65.27 -19.81 13.89
C GLY A 32 -64.55 -20.81 14.82
N SER A 33 -64.79 -20.62 16.11
CA SER A 33 -64.27 -21.36 17.26
C SER A 33 -64.86 -22.76 17.45
N SER A 34 -64.12 -23.69 18.06
CA SER A 34 -64.65 -24.41 19.24
C SER A 34 -63.54 -25.14 20.03
N SER A 35 -63.59 -24.93 21.34
CA SER A 35 -62.83 -25.58 22.41
C SER A 35 -63.08 -27.08 22.53
N LYS A 36 -62.06 -27.84 22.96
CA LYS A 36 -62.15 -28.92 23.97
C LYS A 36 -60.75 -29.43 24.36
N GLN A 37 -60.42 -29.28 25.64
CA GLN A 37 -59.36 -30.01 26.38
C GLN A 37 -60.08 -30.75 27.53
N PRO A 38 -59.44 -31.66 28.30
CA PRO A 38 -58.10 -32.26 28.17
C PRO A 38 -58.12 -33.80 28.38
N LEU A 39 -56.98 -34.48 28.24
CA LEU A 39 -56.56 -35.56 29.14
C LEU A 39 -55.04 -35.83 28.98
N ARG A 40 -54.41 -36.09 30.11
CA ARG A 40 -52.98 -35.98 30.43
C ARG A 40 -52.15 -37.17 29.93
N GLN A 41 -50.90 -36.92 29.54
CA GLN A 41 -49.76 -37.68 30.07
C GLN A 41 -48.38 -37.02 29.79
N ALA A 42 -47.58 -36.99 30.86
CA ALA A 42 -46.11 -36.94 30.94
C ALA A 42 -45.32 -35.74 30.36
N SER A 43 -44.89 -34.90 31.30
CA SER A 43 -43.82 -33.91 31.19
C SER A 43 -42.44 -34.58 31.08
N LEU A 44 -41.66 -34.21 30.05
CA LEU A 44 -40.20 -34.11 30.12
C LEU A 44 -39.74 -32.90 29.27
N TYR A 45 -39.31 -31.85 29.97
CA TYR A 45 -38.41 -30.76 29.56
C TYR A 45 -38.47 -30.20 28.12
N ASN A 46 -39.03 -28.98 28.03
CA ASN A 46 -38.81 -28.03 26.94
C ASN A 46 -37.32 -27.65 26.85
N LEU A 47 -36.67 -27.99 25.73
CA LEU A 47 -35.57 -27.19 25.17
C LEU A 47 -36.14 -26.44 23.96
N PRO A 48 -35.90 -25.12 23.80
CA PRO A 48 -36.26 -24.44 22.58
C PRO A 48 -35.46 -25.05 21.43
N SER A 49 -36.18 -25.54 20.42
CA SER A 49 -35.63 -25.80 19.09
C SER A 49 -35.10 -24.48 18.54
N HIS A 50 -33.78 -24.27 18.66
CA HIS A 50 -33.09 -23.32 17.81
C HIS A 50 -33.17 -23.87 16.39
N GLU A 51 -34.04 -23.28 15.57
CA GLU A 51 -33.82 -23.31 14.13
C GLU A 51 -32.38 -22.82 13.88
N PRO A 52 -31.56 -23.56 13.11
CA PRO A 52 -30.23 -23.09 12.78
C PRO A 52 -30.39 -21.84 11.94
N SER A 53 -30.06 -20.68 12.52
CA SER A 53 -29.95 -19.44 11.78
C SER A 53 -28.99 -19.64 10.61
N GLU A 54 -29.31 -19.00 9.49
CA GLU A 54 -28.58 -18.92 8.21
C GLU A 54 -27.10 -18.48 8.36
N PHE A 55 -26.27 -19.25 9.07
CA PHE A 55 -24.83 -19.06 9.08
C PHE A 55 -24.27 -19.71 7.82
N SER A 56 -23.73 -18.90 6.90
CA SER A 56 -22.81 -19.42 5.90
C SER A 56 -21.68 -20.16 6.65
N PRO A 57 -21.33 -21.40 6.25
CA PRO A 57 -20.20 -22.12 6.84
C PRO A 57 -18.87 -21.38 6.62
N LEU A 58 -18.83 -20.39 5.72
CA LEU A 58 -17.71 -19.49 5.52
C LEU A 58 -18.08 -18.10 6.06
N PRO A 59 -17.92 -17.80 7.36
CA PRO A 59 -18.15 -16.46 7.85
C PRO A 59 -17.09 -15.53 7.26
N TRP A 60 -17.48 -14.72 6.27
CA TRP A 60 -16.65 -13.68 5.71
C TRP A 60 -16.33 -12.67 6.80
N ALA A 61 -15.05 -12.46 7.07
CA ALA A 61 -14.63 -11.33 7.88
C ALA A 61 -15.00 -10.03 7.13
N ASP A 62 -15.53 -9.06 7.88
CA ASP A 62 -15.87 -7.76 7.32
C ASP A 62 -14.59 -6.99 6.98
N PHE A 63 -14.39 -6.73 5.69
CA PHE A 63 -13.24 -5.98 5.19
C PHE A 63 -13.17 -4.54 5.69
N ALA A 64 -14.34 -3.91 5.89
CA ALA A 64 -14.43 -2.54 6.39
C ALA A 64 -14.37 -2.47 7.92
N ALA A 65 -14.46 -3.60 8.62
CA ALA A 65 -14.37 -3.60 10.06
C ALA A 65 -12.96 -3.19 10.52
N ALA A 66 -12.94 -2.32 11.52
CA ALA A 66 -11.74 -2.06 12.29
C ALA A 66 -11.20 -3.39 12.84
N PRO A 67 -9.88 -3.63 12.81
CA PRO A 67 -9.30 -4.76 13.53
C PRO A 67 -9.79 -4.68 14.99
N GLY A 68 -10.40 -5.76 15.51
CA GLY A 68 -10.99 -5.77 16.85
C GLY A 68 -10.02 -5.29 17.95
N PRO A 69 -10.54 -4.92 19.14
CA PRO A 69 -9.77 -4.25 20.18
C PRO A 69 -8.49 -5.00 20.54
N ARG A 70 -7.39 -4.26 20.70
CA ARG A 70 -6.05 -4.83 20.93
C ARG A 70 -5.84 -5.47 22.29
N LYS A 71 -6.74 -5.22 23.26
CA LYS A 71 -6.68 -5.82 24.59
C LYS A 71 -7.40 -7.18 24.58
N ARG A 72 -6.65 -8.24 24.86
CA ARG A 72 -7.11 -9.63 24.75
C ARG A 72 -7.76 -10.16 26.02
N ALA A 73 -8.66 -11.14 25.86
CA ALA A 73 -9.22 -11.98 26.94
C ALA A 73 -8.62 -13.42 26.99
N GLY A 74 -7.82 -13.83 26.00
CA GLY A 74 -7.25 -15.18 25.86
C GLY A 74 -5.74 -15.28 26.17
N LYS A 75 -5.21 -16.52 26.24
CA LYS A 75 -3.81 -16.86 26.59
C LYS A 75 -2.83 -16.60 25.42
N PRO A 76 -1.73 -15.83 25.60
CA PRO A 76 -0.70 -15.57 24.59
C PRO A 76 -0.28 -16.82 23.79
N LEU A 77 -0.31 -16.73 22.46
CA LEU A 77 0.17 -17.80 21.57
C LEU A 77 1.62 -17.55 21.14
N LYS A 78 2.37 -18.62 20.92
CA LYS A 78 3.62 -18.64 20.18
C LYS A 78 3.32 -18.92 18.71
N VAL A 79 3.62 -17.96 17.85
CA VAL A 79 3.36 -18.04 16.41
C VAL A 79 4.69 -18.03 15.65
N THR A 80 4.90 -19.01 14.78
CA THR A 80 6.06 -19.04 13.89
C THR A 80 5.65 -18.59 12.49
N PHE A 81 6.33 -17.57 11.96
CA PHE A 81 6.19 -17.14 10.57
C PHE A 81 7.20 -17.86 9.69
N LEU A 82 6.71 -18.49 8.62
CA LEU A 82 7.53 -18.95 7.51
C LEU A 82 7.21 -18.08 6.29
N CYS A 83 8.18 -17.27 5.84
CA CYS A 83 7.98 -16.37 4.72
C CYS A 83 9.20 -16.29 3.80
N ASN A 84 8.98 -15.97 2.52
CA ASN A 84 10.08 -15.71 1.59
C ASN A 84 10.95 -14.52 2.00
N GLY A 85 10.34 -13.56 2.70
CA GLY A 85 11.00 -12.40 3.27
C GLY A 85 10.02 -11.61 4.13
N PHE A 86 10.56 -10.78 5.02
CA PHE A 86 9.81 -9.97 5.96
C PHE A 86 9.30 -8.69 5.28
N ASN A 87 8.42 -8.89 4.31
CA ASN A 87 7.82 -7.85 3.47
C ASN A 87 6.72 -7.05 4.20
N GLY A 88 6.09 -6.08 3.53
CA GLY A 88 5.07 -5.22 4.14
C GLY A 88 3.88 -5.96 4.76
N LEU A 89 3.41 -7.07 4.16
CA LEU A 89 2.35 -7.90 4.73
C LEU A 89 2.82 -8.63 5.97
N SER A 90 3.97 -9.32 5.89
CA SER A 90 4.55 -10.04 7.02
C SER A 90 4.84 -9.09 8.20
N GLN A 91 5.38 -7.89 7.93
CA GLN A 91 5.62 -6.87 8.95
C GLN A 91 4.32 -6.41 9.60
N ARG A 92 3.27 -6.15 8.80
CA ARG A 92 1.98 -5.70 9.35
C ARG A 92 1.36 -6.77 10.25
N LEU A 93 1.33 -8.03 9.80
CA LEU A 93 0.80 -9.13 10.61
C LEU A 93 1.63 -9.36 11.87
N TYR A 94 2.96 -9.27 11.77
CA TYR A 94 3.85 -9.36 12.93
C TYR A 94 3.46 -8.32 14.00
N LEU A 95 3.38 -7.05 13.62
CA LEU A 95 3.05 -5.95 14.54
C LEU A 95 1.63 -6.06 15.12
N GLU A 96 0.66 -6.49 14.32
CA GLU A 96 -0.72 -6.63 14.79
C GLU A 96 -0.89 -7.83 15.74
N LEU A 97 -0.14 -8.91 15.54
CA LEU A 97 -0.14 -10.05 16.47
C LEU A 97 0.64 -9.73 17.75
N THR A 98 1.82 -9.09 17.66
CA THR A 98 2.61 -8.73 18.85
C THR A 98 1.90 -7.70 19.72
N SER A 99 1.25 -6.68 19.12
CA SER A 99 0.46 -5.69 19.87
C SER A 99 -0.78 -6.28 20.57
N ARG A 100 -1.20 -7.49 20.18
CA ARG A 100 -2.25 -8.30 20.85
C ARG A 100 -1.69 -9.27 21.90
N GLY A 101 -0.38 -9.22 22.17
CA GLY A 101 0.30 -10.02 23.18
C GLY A 101 0.75 -11.41 22.70
N HIS A 102 0.69 -11.69 21.40
CA HIS A 102 1.28 -12.92 20.85
C HIS A 102 2.80 -12.80 20.73
N HIS A 103 3.49 -13.93 20.85
CA HIS A 103 4.93 -14.01 20.62
C HIS A 103 5.14 -14.50 19.20
N VAL A 104 5.76 -13.69 18.34
CA VAL A 104 5.96 -14.05 16.93
C VAL A 104 7.45 -14.22 16.64
N THR A 105 7.83 -15.40 16.18
CA THR A 105 9.18 -15.69 15.64
C THR A 105 9.10 -15.71 14.12
N VAL A 106 10.07 -15.09 13.43
CA VAL A 106 10.07 -15.00 11.97
C VAL A 106 11.27 -15.73 11.39
N HIS A 107 11.02 -16.67 10.49
CA HIS A 107 12.05 -17.31 9.67
C HIS A 107 11.87 -16.89 8.21
N GLU A 108 12.87 -16.20 7.67
CA GLU A 108 12.91 -15.73 6.29
C GLU A 108 13.68 -16.71 5.41
N ASP A 109 13.19 -16.90 4.19
CA ASP A 109 13.82 -17.70 3.12
C ASP A 109 14.15 -19.17 3.46
N ALA A 110 13.63 -19.72 4.56
CA ALA A 110 13.81 -21.13 4.92
C ALA A 110 13.30 -22.08 3.82
N ARG A 111 13.93 -23.26 3.67
CA ARG A 111 13.58 -24.24 2.62
C ARG A 111 13.58 -25.67 3.14
N GLY A 112 12.61 -26.47 2.68
CA GLY A 112 12.60 -27.91 2.93
C GLY A 112 12.77 -28.23 4.42
N GLU A 113 13.77 -29.05 4.75
CA GLU A 113 14.08 -29.44 6.12
C GLU A 113 14.48 -28.27 7.05
N GLU A 114 14.94 -27.13 6.52
CA GLU A 114 15.16 -25.94 7.35
C GLU A 114 13.87 -25.41 7.94
N MET A 115 12.76 -25.45 7.18
CA MET A 115 11.44 -25.08 7.71
C MET A 115 11.03 -26.03 8.84
N THR A 116 11.27 -27.33 8.65
CA THR A 116 10.97 -28.36 9.66
C THR A 116 11.76 -28.10 10.95
N ARG A 117 13.09 -27.95 10.85
CA ARG A 117 13.95 -27.69 12.00
C ARG A 117 13.60 -26.38 12.72
N ALA A 118 13.26 -25.33 11.97
CA ALA A 118 12.85 -24.05 12.55
C ALA A 118 11.57 -24.18 13.39
N VAL A 119 10.53 -24.81 12.85
CA VAL A 119 9.26 -25.02 13.56
C VAL A 119 9.42 -25.95 14.77
N GLU A 120 10.23 -27.01 14.66
CA GLU A 120 10.53 -27.91 15.77
C GLU A 120 11.29 -27.22 16.91
N ALA A 121 12.23 -26.33 16.57
CA ALA A 121 12.97 -25.53 17.54
C ALA A 121 12.07 -24.53 18.28
N ASP A 122 11.18 -23.86 17.54
CA ASP A 122 10.28 -22.83 18.09
C ASP A 122 9.19 -23.42 19.00
N ARG A 123 8.75 -24.67 18.72
CA ARG A 123 7.59 -25.32 19.35
C ARG A 123 6.35 -24.39 19.41
N PRO A 124 5.86 -23.90 18.26
CA PRO A 124 4.80 -22.92 18.22
C PRO A 124 3.42 -23.54 18.48
N ASP A 125 2.51 -22.71 18.99
CA ASP A 125 1.08 -23.02 19.07
C ASP A 125 0.38 -22.88 17.70
N LEU A 126 1.02 -22.18 16.76
CA LEU A 126 0.51 -21.92 15.41
C LEU A 126 1.67 -21.62 14.44
N VAL A 127 1.63 -22.17 13.22
CA VAL A 127 2.52 -21.74 12.13
C VAL A 127 1.71 -20.92 11.13
N LEU A 128 2.21 -19.75 10.75
CA LEU A 128 1.60 -18.88 9.75
C LEU A 128 2.56 -18.65 8.59
N CYS A 129 2.04 -18.71 7.37
CA CYS A 129 2.76 -18.42 6.14
C CYS A 129 2.14 -17.18 5.46
N PRO A 130 2.50 -15.95 5.87
CA PRO A 130 1.95 -14.71 5.29
C PRO A 130 2.22 -14.54 3.81
N PHE A 131 3.39 -14.98 3.36
CA PHE A 131 3.85 -14.85 2.00
C PHE A 131 4.87 -15.95 1.70
N LEU A 132 4.42 -17.00 1.04
CA LEU A 132 5.25 -18.16 0.71
C LEU A 132 5.06 -18.55 -0.77
N THR A 133 6.16 -18.69 -1.50
CA THR A 133 6.17 -19.15 -2.90
C THR A 133 6.70 -20.59 -3.03
N ARG A 134 6.93 -21.25 -1.90
CA ARG A 134 7.48 -22.60 -1.80
C ARG A 134 6.48 -23.50 -1.10
N ARG A 135 6.52 -24.78 -1.43
CA ARG A 135 5.71 -25.79 -0.75
C ARG A 135 6.23 -26.02 0.66
N VAL A 136 5.32 -26.06 1.63
CA VAL A 136 5.62 -26.50 3.00
C VAL A 136 5.87 -28.02 2.97
N PRO A 137 6.92 -28.55 3.62
CA PRO A 137 7.12 -29.99 3.75
C PRO A 137 5.90 -30.72 4.35
N PRO A 138 5.45 -31.86 3.78
CA PRO A 138 4.35 -32.64 4.36
C PRO A 138 4.56 -33.04 5.82
N GLY A 139 5.81 -33.32 6.20
CA GLY A 139 6.19 -33.61 7.58
C GLY A 139 6.00 -32.45 8.56
N LEU A 140 5.61 -31.25 8.11
CA LEU A 140 5.19 -30.18 9.02
C LEU A 140 3.70 -30.24 9.34
N TYR A 141 2.83 -30.42 8.34
CA TYR A 141 1.38 -30.39 8.57
C TYR A 141 0.77 -31.77 8.87
N ASN A 142 1.45 -32.87 8.51
CA ASN A 142 0.99 -34.24 8.75
C ASN A 142 1.73 -34.95 9.91
N ASN A 143 2.45 -34.23 10.77
CA ASN A 143 3.28 -34.83 11.82
C ASN A 143 2.57 -34.92 13.19
N PRO A 144 2.19 -36.13 13.65
CA PRO A 144 1.51 -36.31 14.94
C PRO A 144 2.42 -35.98 16.13
N ALA A 145 3.75 -35.97 15.99
CA ALA A 145 4.66 -35.57 17.05
C ALA A 145 4.61 -34.07 17.37
N ARG A 146 3.91 -33.26 16.55
CA ARG A 146 3.63 -31.84 16.85
C ARG A 146 2.47 -31.66 17.83
N VAL A 147 1.73 -32.72 18.17
CA VAL A 147 0.75 -32.68 19.26
C VAL A 147 1.51 -32.57 20.59
N PRO A 148 1.26 -31.54 21.42
CA PRO A 148 1.95 -31.40 22.70
C PRO A 148 1.72 -32.63 23.60
N VAL A 149 2.80 -33.10 24.24
CA VAL A 149 2.77 -34.25 25.16
C VAL A 149 1.80 -33.98 26.33
N GLY A 150 0.81 -34.86 26.53
CA GLY A 150 -0.21 -34.76 27.59
C GLY A 150 -1.54 -34.11 27.17
N LEU A 151 -1.76 -33.89 25.86
CA LEU A 151 -2.98 -33.35 25.26
C LEU A 151 -3.47 -34.25 24.11
N ASP A 152 -3.57 -35.55 24.39
CA ASP A 152 -3.73 -36.65 23.42
C ASP A 152 -5.00 -36.57 22.54
N ASN A 153 -5.93 -35.65 22.86
CA ASN A 153 -7.18 -35.40 22.13
C ASN A 153 -7.19 -34.08 21.33
N ASN A 154 -6.09 -33.32 21.31
CA ASN A 154 -6.04 -32.03 20.62
C ASN A 154 -5.37 -32.17 19.23
N PRO A 155 -5.87 -31.50 18.17
CA PRO A 155 -5.23 -31.54 16.87
C PRO A 155 -3.83 -30.92 16.92
N ALA A 156 -2.93 -31.39 16.05
CA ALA A 156 -1.62 -30.79 15.88
C ALA A 156 -1.75 -29.30 15.52
N PRO A 157 -0.84 -28.41 15.97
CA PRO A 157 -0.87 -27.01 15.61
C PRO A 157 -0.91 -26.81 14.08
N PRO A 158 -1.93 -26.11 13.55
CA PRO A 158 -2.11 -26.01 12.12
C PRO A 158 -0.98 -25.20 11.49
N VAL A 159 -0.73 -25.48 10.22
CA VAL A 159 0.11 -24.64 9.36
C VAL A 159 -0.83 -23.86 8.46
N LEU A 160 -0.94 -22.56 8.69
CA LEU A 160 -1.87 -21.69 7.98
C LEU A 160 -1.16 -20.96 6.85
N ILE A 161 -1.76 -20.97 5.66
CA ILE A 161 -1.28 -20.30 4.46
C ILE A 161 -2.22 -19.13 4.15
N VAL A 162 -1.65 -17.94 3.99
CA VAL A 162 -2.41 -16.77 3.51
C VAL A 162 -2.41 -16.78 2.00
N HIS A 163 -3.54 -17.16 1.40
CA HIS A 163 -3.72 -17.16 -0.05
C HIS A 163 -4.44 -15.88 -0.50
N PRO A 164 -3.87 -15.08 -1.41
CA PRO A 164 -4.46 -13.83 -1.88
C PRO A 164 -5.57 -14.05 -2.92
N GLY A 165 -6.47 -15.00 -2.63
CA GLY A 165 -7.58 -15.42 -3.48
C GLY A 165 -8.86 -15.66 -2.68
N ILE A 166 -9.99 -15.62 -3.37
CA ILE A 166 -11.31 -16.02 -2.84
C ILE A 166 -11.36 -17.54 -2.60
N PRO A 167 -12.32 -18.07 -1.82
CA PRO A 167 -12.51 -19.50 -1.62
C PRO A 167 -12.59 -20.27 -2.94
N GLY A 168 -11.78 -21.34 -3.03
CA GLY A 168 -11.64 -22.18 -4.22
C GLY A 168 -10.61 -21.69 -5.24
N ASP A 169 -10.14 -20.44 -5.13
CA ASP A 169 -9.07 -19.95 -5.99
C ASP A 169 -7.76 -20.61 -5.59
N ARG A 170 -7.08 -21.20 -6.57
CA ARG A 170 -5.82 -21.93 -6.33
C ARG A 170 -4.76 -21.54 -7.35
N GLY A 171 -3.51 -21.60 -6.91
CA GLY A 171 -2.35 -21.46 -7.77
C GLY A 171 -1.58 -20.14 -7.59
N PRO A 172 -0.38 -20.07 -8.18
CA PRO A 172 0.64 -19.09 -7.78
C PRO A 172 0.47 -17.69 -8.41
N SER A 173 -0.59 -17.46 -9.18
CA SER A 173 -0.80 -16.21 -9.95
C SER A 173 -2.21 -15.64 -9.76
N SER A 174 -2.78 -15.84 -8.57
CA SER A 174 -4.14 -15.43 -8.19
C SER A 174 -4.45 -13.96 -8.53
N ILE A 175 -3.70 -13.02 -7.95
CA ILE A 175 -3.89 -11.58 -8.20
C ILE A 175 -3.61 -11.19 -9.66
N ASP A 176 -2.63 -11.83 -10.31
CA ASP A 176 -2.32 -11.58 -11.71
C ASP A 176 -3.52 -11.88 -12.61
N TRP A 177 -4.17 -13.04 -12.41
CA TRP A 177 -5.38 -13.42 -13.12
C TRP A 177 -6.56 -12.53 -12.78
N ALA A 178 -6.79 -12.25 -11.50
CA ALA A 178 -7.89 -11.38 -11.06
C ALA A 178 -7.83 -10.01 -11.75
N LEU A 179 -6.65 -9.38 -11.82
CA LEU A 179 -6.49 -8.11 -12.52
C LEU A 179 -6.61 -8.26 -14.04
N LYS A 180 -6.02 -9.28 -14.64
CA LYS A 180 -6.05 -9.51 -16.09
C LYS A 180 -7.47 -9.78 -16.61
N GLU A 181 -8.24 -10.56 -15.86
CA GLU A 181 -9.64 -10.90 -16.18
C GLU A 181 -10.62 -9.78 -15.79
N GLY A 182 -10.15 -8.69 -15.18
CA GLY A 182 -10.97 -7.53 -14.84
C GLY A 182 -11.93 -7.78 -13.69
N ALA A 183 -11.54 -8.60 -12.71
CA ALA A 183 -12.32 -8.86 -11.51
C ALA A 183 -12.72 -7.55 -10.82
N THR A 184 -13.95 -7.51 -10.32
CA THR A 184 -14.52 -6.34 -9.63
C THR A 184 -14.59 -6.52 -8.12
N GLU A 185 -14.55 -7.77 -7.68
CA GLU A 185 -14.47 -8.23 -6.30
C GLU A 185 -13.42 -9.35 -6.25
N TRP A 186 -12.64 -9.38 -5.18
CA TRP A 186 -11.68 -10.44 -4.90
C TRP A 186 -11.61 -10.68 -3.39
N GLY A 187 -10.61 -11.41 -2.91
CA GLY A 187 -10.47 -11.69 -1.48
C GLY A 187 -9.16 -12.32 -1.09
N VAL A 188 -9.06 -12.61 0.21
CA VAL A 188 -7.99 -13.40 0.83
C VAL A 188 -8.63 -14.55 1.58
N THR A 189 -8.01 -15.72 1.53
CA THR A 189 -8.43 -16.91 2.26
C THR A 189 -7.26 -17.46 3.05
N VAL A 190 -7.46 -17.74 4.33
CA VAL A 190 -6.49 -18.40 5.20
C VAL A 190 -6.81 -19.88 5.20
N LEU A 191 -5.92 -20.66 4.59
CA LEU A 191 -6.07 -22.08 4.32
C LEU A 191 -5.19 -22.88 5.29
N GLN A 192 -5.57 -24.12 5.59
CA GLN A 192 -4.64 -25.09 6.14
C GLN A 192 -3.70 -25.61 5.03
N ALA A 193 -2.43 -25.84 5.36
CA ALA A 193 -1.52 -26.52 4.44
C ALA A 193 -1.98 -27.96 4.18
N ASP A 194 -1.93 -28.36 2.92
CA ASP A 194 -2.38 -29.66 2.44
C ASP A 194 -1.48 -30.15 1.30
N ASP A 195 -1.64 -31.41 0.91
CA ASP A 195 -0.86 -32.03 -0.15
C ASP A 195 -1.14 -31.41 -1.53
N GLU A 196 -2.39 -31.08 -1.80
CA GLU A 196 -2.77 -30.28 -2.96
C GLU A 196 -2.57 -28.79 -2.66
N MET A 197 -1.87 -28.07 -3.54
CA MET A 197 -1.61 -26.65 -3.33
C MET A 197 -2.91 -25.85 -3.28
N ASP A 198 -3.01 -25.01 -2.25
CA ASP A 198 -4.13 -24.12 -1.97
C ASP A 198 -5.51 -24.83 -1.85
N ALA A 199 -5.52 -26.13 -1.57
CA ALA A 199 -6.75 -26.94 -1.52
C ALA A 199 -7.24 -27.27 -0.10
N GLY A 200 -6.45 -26.94 0.92
CA GLY A 200 -6.77 -27.29 2.30
C GLY A 200 -7.96 -26.53 2.88
N ASP A 201 -8.42 -27.01 4.03
CA ASP A 201 -9.59 -26.47 4.72
C ASP A 201 -9.43 -24.98 5.07
N ILE A 202 -10.54 -24.25 5.01
CA ILE A 202 -10.60 -22.80 5.14
C ILE A 202 -10.83 -22.43 6.60
N TRP A 203 -9.90 -21.68 7.18
CA TRP A 203 -10.01 -21.14 8.53
C TRP A 203 -10.76 -19.81 8.57
N ALA A 204 -10.52 -18.95 7.59
CA ALA A 204 -11.19 -17.65 7.47
C ALA A 204 -11.03 -17.09 6.06
N THR A 205 -11.93 -16.19 5.67
CA THR A 205 -11.85 -15.50 4.39
C THR A 205 -12.36 -14.06 4.50
N CYS A 206 -11.89 -13.16 3.63
CA CYS A 206 -12.25 -11.74 3.63
C CYS A 206 -12.30 -11.22 2.18
N LYS A 207 -13.42 -10.62 1.76
CA LYS A 207 -13.59 -10.06 0.41
C LYS A 207 -13.27 -8.59 0.35
N PHE A 208 -12.87 -8.09 -0.82
CA PHE A 208 -12.74 -6.66 -1.05
C PHE A 208 -13.11 -6.27 -2.48
N PRO A 209 -13.58 -5.03 -2.69
CA PRO A 209 -13.73 -4.48 -4.04
C PRO A 209 -12.36 -4.26 -4.68
N VAL A 210 -12.20 -4.67 -5.94
CA VAL A 210 -10.94 -4.51 -6.68
C VAL A 210 -10.88 -3.10 -7.26
N ASN A 211 -9.84 -2.35 -6.89
CA ASN A 211 -9.50 -1.11 -7.59
C ASN A 211 -8.90 -1.43 -8.96
N ARG A 212 -9.68 -1.24 -10.04
CA ARG A 212 -9.26 -1.57 -11.41
C ARG A 212 -8.09 -0.73 -11.94
N GLN A 213 -7.79 0.40 -11.28
CA GLN A 213 -6.64 1.25 -11.62
C GLN A 213 -5.39 0.91 -10.81
N ALA A 214 -5.48 -0.01 -9.83
CA ALA A 214 -4.33 -0.42 -9.03
C ALA A 214 -3.38 -1.33 -9.82
N THR A 215 -2.09 -1.20 -9.53
CA THR A 215 -1.10 -2.23 -9.88
C THR A 215 -1.27 -3.44 -8.96
N LYS A 216 -0.78 -4.61 -9.38
CA LYS A 216 -0.71 -5.80 -8.50
C LYS A 216 -0.04 -5.48 -7.17
N SER A 217 1.09 -4.78 -7.17
CA SER A 217 1.82 -4.37 -5.95
C SER A 217 1.00 -3.43 -5.06
N SER A 218 0.24 -2.50 -5.65
CA SER A 218 -0.67 -1.61 -4.93
C SER A 218 -1.78 -2.40 -4.23
N LEU A 219 -2.40 -3.34 -4.94
CA LEU A 219 -3.45 -4.20 -4.40
C LEU A 219 -2.92 -5.08 -3.25
N TYR A 220 -1.70 -5.63 -3.39
CA TYR A 220 -1.02 -6.35 -2.32
C TYR A 220 -0.79 -5.50 -1.07
N GLY A 221 -0.29 -4.27 -1.25
CA GLY A 221 0.04 -3.37 -0.15
C GLY A 221 -1.17 -2.75 0.56
N LYS A 222 -2.37 -2.91 0.01
CA LYS A 222 -3.60 -2.26 0.50
C LYS A 222 -4.71 -3.27 0.75
N GLU A 223 -5.55 -3.52 -0.24
CA GLU A 223 -6.77 -4.31 -0.08
C GLU A 223 -6.43 -5.75 0.36
N VAL A 224 -5.44 -6.38 -0.26
CA VAL A 224 -4.98 -7.72 0.16
C VAL A 224 -4.39 -7.69 1.57
N ALA A 225 -3.56 -6.69 1.92
CA ALA A 225 -2.97 -6.61 3.24
C ALA A 225 -4.02 -6.43 4.35
N GLN A 226 -5.02 -5.58 4.11
CA GLN A 226 -6.13 -5.38 5.04
C GLN A 226 -6.99 -6.65 5.14
N ALA A 227 -7.36 -7.26 4.02
CA ALA A 227 -8.16 -8.48 4.02
C ALA A 227 -7.42 -9.67 4.67
N ALA A 228 -6.12 -9.79 4.42
CA ALA A 228 -5.26 -10.78 5.06
C ALA A 228 -5.19 -10.57 6.56
N LEU A 229 -5.07 -9.33 7.05
CA LEU A 229 -5.13 -9.05 8.48
C LEU A 229 -6.44 -9.54 9.10
N GLN A 230 -7.58 -9.20 8.50
CA GLN A 230 -8.89 -9.62 9.02
C GLN A 230 -9.04 -11.15 9.01
N ALA A 231 -8.68 -11.80 7.90
CA ALA A 231 -8.76 -13.25 7.80
C ALA A 231 -7.79 -13.96 8.78
N VAL A 232 -6.56 -13.46 8.95
CA VAL A 232 -5.61 -14.04 9.91
C VAL A 232 -6.11 -13.88 11.35
N LEU A 233 -6.63 -12.70 11.72
CA LEU A 233 -7.19 -12.52 13.07
C LEU A 233 -8.38 -13.45 13.31
N GLY A 234 -9.27 -13.60 12.33
CA GLY A 234 -10.38 -14.55 12.39
C GLY A 234 -9.92 -16.01 12.53
N ALA A 235 -8.88 -16.41 11.79
CA ALA A 235 -8.31 -17.75 11.87
C ALA A 235 -7.64 -18.03 13.23
N VAL A 236 -6.91 -17.05 13.78
CA VAL A 236 -6.29 -17.14 15.10
C VAL A 236 -7.37 -17.24 16.19
N GLU A 237 -8.43 -16.44 16.11
CA GLU A 237 -9.56 -16.49 17.06
C GLU A 237 -10.30 -17.83 16.98
N ALA A 238 -10.51 -18.36 15.78
CA ALA A 238 -11.10 -19.69 15.57
C ALA A 238 -10.23 -20.78 16.22
N TRP A 239 -8.91 -20.74 16.01
CA TRP A 239 -7.96 -21.67 16.62
C TRP A 239 -8.01 -21.61 18.15
N GLU A 240 -7.99 -20.42 18.73
CA GLU A 240 -8.06 -20.23 20.18
C GLU A 240 -9.34 -20.77 20.82
N ARG A 241 -10.45 -20.74 20.07
CA ARG A 241 -11.75 -21.23 20.51
C ARG A 241 -11.99 -22.71 20.20
N GLY A 242 -11.04 -23.37 19.52
CA GLY A 242 -11.23 -24.74 19.05
C GLY A 242 -12.32 -24.90 18.00
N VAL A 243 -12.61 -23.83 17.24
CA VAL A 243 -13.54 -23.89 16.11
C VAL A 243 -12.81 -24.55 14.93
N PRO A 244 -13.33 -25.67 14.39
CA PRO A 244 -12.68 -26.37 13.28
C PRO A 244 -12.75 -25.55 11.98
N PRO A 245 -11.80 -25.73 11.05
CA PRO A 245 -11.88 -25.11 9.73
C PRO A 245 -13.01 -25.73 8.90
N THR A 246 -13.41 -25.03 7.85
CA THR A 246 -14.45 -25.47 6.92
C THR A 246 -13.84 -26.17 5.73
N ALA A 247 -14.28 -27.39 5.45
CA ALA A 247 -13.82 -28.15 4.29
C ALA A 247 -14.10 -27.41 2.98
N LEU A 248 -13.12 -27.39 2.08
CA LEU A 248 -13.28 -26.78 0.75
C LEU A 248 -14.31 -27.58 -0.07
N ASN A 249 -15.43 -26.95 -0.42
CA ASN A 249 -16.50 -27.57 -1.18
C ASN A 249 -16.89 -26.73 -2.41
N TYR A 250 -16.47 -27.16 -3.60
CA TYR A 250 -16.79 -26.49 -4.87
C TYR A 250 -18.28 -26.51 -5.24
N SER A 251 -19.11 -27.33 -4.59
CA SER A 251 -20.56 -27.29 -4.77
C SER A 251 -21.23 -26.16 -3.99
N HIS A 252 -20.50 -25.49 -3.09
CA HIS A 252 -21.02 -24.39 -2.28
C HIS A 252 -21.11 -23.09 -3.11
N PRO A 253 -22.26 -22.38 -3.15
CA PRO A 253 -22.45 -21.19 -4.02
C PRO A 253 -21.48 -20.02 -3.78
N GLU A 254 -20.88 -19.95 -2.60
CA GLU A 254 -19.90 -18.91 -2.25
C GLU A 254 -18.45 -19.25 -2.66
N VAL A 255 -18.18 -20.52 -3.00
CA VAL A 255 -16.88 -20.97 -3.53
C VAL A 255 -16.90 -20.75 -5.03
N ARG A 256 -16.28 -19.65 -5.46
CA ARG A 256 -16.29 -19.19 -6.86
C ARG A 256 -14.93 -19.21 -7.52
N GLY A 257 -13.86 -19.40 -6.75
CA GLY A 257 -12.53 -19.53 -7.30
C GLY A 257 -12.32 -20.90 -7.96
N GLU A 258 -11.26 -20.98 -8.75
CA GLU A 258 -10.86 -22.21 -9.43
C GLU A 258 -9.34 -22.35 -9.43
N LEU A 259 -8.85 -23.53 -9.81
CA LEU A 259 -7.43 -23.72 -10.04
C LEU A 259 -6.98 -22.99 -11.31
N LYS A 260 -6.14 -21.97 -11.14
CA LYS A 260 -5.50 -21.27 -12.25
C LYS A 260 -4.05 -21.71 -12.40
N ARG A 261 -3.62 -21.91 -13.65
CA ARG A 261 -2.21 -22.16 -13.95
C ARG A 261 -1.37 -20.92 -13.65
N LYS A 262 -0.07 -21.12 -13.47
CA LYS A 262 0.90 -20.01 -13.39
C LYS A 262 0.84 -19.15 -14.66
N LEU A 263 0.93 -17.84 -14.48
CA LEU A 263 1.03 -16.89 -15.58
C LEU A 263 2.35 -17.11 -16.34
N THR A 264 2.28 -17.25 -17.67
CA THR A 264 3.44 -17.50 -18.54
C THR A 264 4.00 -16.21 -19.14
N ALA A 265 5.12 -16.28 -19.88
CA ALA A 265 5.60 -15.12 -20.63
C ALA A 265 4.61 -14.68 -21.73
N ALA A 266 3.97 -15.63 -22.42
CA ALA A 266 3.00 -15.33 -23.46
C ALA A 266 1.78 -14.55 -22.92
N ASP A 267 1.30 -14.90 -21.71
CA ASP A 267 0.20 -14.18 -21.07
C ASP A 267 0.57 -12.74 -20.69
N ARG A 268 1.85 -12.43 -20.60
CA ARG A 268 2.35 -11.11 -20.21
C ARG A 268 2.64 -10.21 -21.40
N GLN A 269 2.55 -10.73 -22.63
CA GLN A 269 2.73 -9.92 -23.83
C GLN A 269 1.62 -8.89 -23.94
N VAL A 270 2.00 -7.63 -24.14
CA VAL A 270 1.08 -6.53 -24.41
C VAL A 270 0.70 -6.55 -25.89
N ASP A 271 -0.61 -6.50 -26.14
CA ASP A 271 -1.17 -6.23 -27.46
C ASP A 271 -1.48 -4.74 -27.55
N TRP A 272 -0.60 -3.97 -28.20
CA TRP A 272 -0.75 -2.52 -28.36
C TRP A 272 -1.97 -2.13 -29.21
N ALA A 273 -2.51 -3.03 -30.02
CA ALA A 273 -3.70 -2.75 -30.83
C ALA A 273 -4.98 -2.64 -29.99
N ARG A 274 -4.94 -3.00 -28.71
CA ARG A 274 -6.05 -2.85 -27.76
C ARG A 274 -6.20 -1.39 -27.29
N ALA A 275 -7.38 -1.09 -26.75
CA ALA A 275 -7.65 0.19 -26.10
C ALA A 275 -6.68 0.46 -24.94
N ALA A 276 -6.41 1.73 -24.64
CA ALA A 276 -5.41 2.10 -23.62
C ALA A 276 -5.66 1.48 -22.26
N GLU A 277 -6.91 1.37 -21.82
CA GLU A 277 -7.22 0.80 -20.51
C GLU A 277 -6.97 -0.72 -20.46
N ASP A 278 -7.15 -1.45 -21.56
CA ASP A 278 -6.83 -2.88 -21.61
C ASP A 278 -5.32 -3.11 -21.62
N VAL A 279 -4.58 -2.29 -22.37
CA VAL A 279 -3.11 -2.27 -22.31
C VAL A 279 -2.62 -1.93 -20.90
N ALA A 280 -3.15 -0.87 -20.30
CA ALA A 280 -2.78 -0.46 -18.95
C ALA A 280 -3.09 -1.55 -17.91
N ARG A 281 -4.23 -2.24 -18.03
CA ARG A 281 -4.60 -3.36 -17.16
C ARG A 281 -3.63 -4.54 -17.30
N ALA A 282 -3.23 -4.89 -18.53
CA ALA A 282 -2.24 -5.94 -18.76
C ALA A 282 -0.89 -5.62 -18.11
N VAL A 283 -0.44 -4.36 -18.19
CA VAL A 283 0.78 -3.90 -17.52
C VAL A 283 0.61 -3.90 -15.99
N ARG A 284 -0.48 -3.33 -15.47
CA ARG A 284 -0.77 -3.26 -14.02
C ARG A 284 -0.87 -4.64 -13.36
N ALA A 285 -1.44 -5.63 -14.05
CA ALA A 285 -1.56 -7.01 -13.56
C ALA A 285 -0.21 -7.67 -13.29
N CYS A 286 0.85 -7.23 -13.97
CA CYS A 286 2.20 -7.76 -13.83
C CYS A 286 3.14 -6.84 -13.01
N ASP A 287 2.63 -5.72 -12.48
CA ASP A 287 3.42 -4.68 -11.80
C ASP A 287 3.33 -4.85 -10.27
N SER A 288 4.41 -5.12 -9.54
CA SER A 288 5.80 -4.80 -9.85
C SER A 288 6.65 -5.98 -10.31
N GLN A 289 6.15 -7.20 -10.22
CA GLN A 289 6.80 -8.41 -10.70
C GLN A 289 5.74 -9.38 -11.25
N PRO A 290 6.03 -10.06 -12.36
CA PRO A 290 7.31 -10.10 -13.10
C PRO A 290 7.46 -9.05 -14.22
N GLY A 291 6.49 -8.14 -14.37
CA GLY A 291 6.40 -7.14 -15.44
C GLY A 291 5.77 -7.65 -16.73
N ALA A 292 5.08 -6.77 -17.47
CA ALA A 292 4.52 -7.10 -18.77
C ALA A 292 5.60 -7.00 -19.86
N LEU A 293 5.46 -7.72 -20.97
CA LEU A 293 6.43 -7.74 -22.08
C LEU A 293 5.86 -6.98 -23.27
N GLY A 294 6.67 -6.21 -23.97
CA GLY A 294 6.24 -5.55 -25.20
C GLY A 294 7.38 -4.88 -25.95
N GLY A 295 7.24 -4.82 -27.28
CA GLY A 295 8.09 -4.04 -28.17
C GLY A 295 7.65 -2.57 -28.17
N LEU A 296 8.61 -1.66 -28.06
CA LEU A 296 8.40 -0.22 -28.23
C LEU A 296 9.14 0.27 -29.47
N ARG A 297 8.47 1.03 -30.33
CA ARG A 297 9.10 1.62 -31.52
C ARG A 297 9.44 3.08 -31.30
N LEU A 298 10.68 3.45 -31.64
CA LEU A 298 11.23 4.80 -31.43
C LEU A 298 11.96 5.29 -32.68
N PRO A 299 11.91 6.60 -32.99
CA PRO A 299 12.69 7.19 -34.06
C PRO A 299 14.16 7.33 -33.66
N GLU A 300 15.04 6.64 -34.38
CA GLU A 300 16.48 6.67 -34.22
C GLU A 300 17.18 6.93 -35.55
N LYS A 301 17.95 8.02 -35.63
CA LYS A 301 18.73 8.39 -36.83
C LYS A 301 17.89 8.38 -38.13
N GLY A 302 16.60 8.73 -38.04
CA GLY A 302 15.68 8.78 -39.19
C GLY A 302 14.96 7.45 -39.51
N HIS A 303 15.12 6.42 -38.70
CA HIS A 303 14.41 5.14 -38.86
C HIS A 303 13.70 4.73 -37.56
N LEU A 304 12.56 4.05 -37.66
CA LEU A 304 11.91 3.45 -36.50
C LEU A 304 12.60 2.15 -36.13
N GLN A 305 13.06 2.03 -34.88
CA GLN A 305 13.62 0.80 -34.33
C GLN A 305 12.75 0.27 -33.20
N GLU A 306 12.60 -1.05 -33.16
CA GLU A 306 11.83 -1.75 -32.13
C GLU A 306 12.73 -2.26 -31.00
N HIS A 307 12.28 -2.04 -29.76
CA HIS A 307 12.98 -2.41 -28.54
C HIS A 307 12.09 -3.29 -27.68
N GLU A 308 12.48 -4.55 -27.50
CA GLU A 308 11.83 -5.47 -26.56
C GLU A 308 12.17 -5.09 -25.12
N VAL A 309 11.14 -4.78 -24.33
CA VAL A 309 11.31 -4.30 -22.96
C VAL A 309 10.30 -4.96 -22.01
N VAL A 310 10.55 -4.80 -20.71
CA VAL A 310 9.59 -5.14 -19.66
C VAL A 310 8.95 -3.86 -19.13
N LEU A 311 7.62 -3.79 -19.14
CA LEU A 311 6.81 -2.60 -18.92
C LEU A 311 6.29 -2.54 -17.47
N PHE A 312 6.30 -1.33 -16.88
CA PHE A 312 5.79 -1.04 -15.53
C PHE A 312 5.20 0.38 -15.45
N GLY A 313 4.32 0.58 -14.46
CA GLY A 313 3.78 1.88 -14.07
C GLY A 313 2.95 2.52 -15.18
N ALA A 314 1.93 1.80 -15.63
CA ALA A 314 1.02 2.23 -16.70
C ALA A 314 -0.06 3.22 -16.23
N CYS A 315 -0.21 4.33 -16.94
CA CYS A 315 -1.25 5.35 -16.74
C CYS A 315 -1.87 5.75 -18.08
N VAL A 316 -3.19 5.69 -18.20
CA VAL A 316 -3.89 6.09 -19.44
C VAL A 316 -3.80 7.60 -19.62
N GLU A 317 -3.54 8.07 -20.85
CA GLU A 317 -3.70 9.48 -21.19
C GLU A 317 -5.18 9.80 -21.39
N GLY A 318 -5.73 10.63 -20.51
CA GLY A 318 -7.13 11.02 -20.50
C GLY A 318 -7.42 12.31 -21.27
N ASP A 319 -6.41 12.95 -21.87
CA ASP A 319 -6.57 14.07 -22.79
C ASP A 319 -6.38 13.62 -24.25
N ALA A 320 -7.50 13.32 -24.91
CA ALA A 320 -7.52 12.88 -26.31
C ALA A 320 -6.96 13.94 -27.28
N GLU A 321 -7.05 15.23 -26.95
CA GLU A 321 -6.50 16.29 -27.80
C GLU A 321 -4.97 16.32 -27.73
N VAL A 322 -4.39 16.04 -26.55
CA VAL A 322 -2.94 15.84 -26.43
C VAL A 322 -2.50 14.65 -27.28
N VAL A 323 -3.21 13.52 -27.23
CA VAL A 323 -2.87 12.34 -28.06
C VAL A 323 -2.96 12.67 -29.54
N ARG A 324 -4.07 13.26 -30.01
CA ARG A 324 -4.27 13.65 -31.41
C ARG A 324 -3.20 14.62 -31.89
N ARG A 325 -2.87 15.64 -31.09
CA ARG A 325 -1.84 16.64 -31.43
C ARG A 325 -0.48 15.98 -31.56
N VAL A 326 -0.04 15.22 -30.55
CA VAL A 326 1.28 14.59 -30.54
C VAL A 326 1.41 13.56 -31.66
N LYS A 327 0.35 12.79 -31.97
CA LYS A 327 0.32 11.88 -33.13
C LYS A 327 0.52 12.63 -34.45
N LYS A 328 -0.13 13.78 -34.64
CA LYS A 328 0.01 14.63 -35.84
C LYS A 328 1.36 15.31 -35.98
N GLU A 329 2.06 15.54 -34.87
CA GLU A 329 3.41 16.14 -34.85
C GLU A 329 4.51 15.15 -35.23
N GLN A 330 4.21 13.84 -35.30
CA GLN A 330 5.21 12.84 -35.69
C GLN A 330 5.54 12.96 -37.19
N ALA A 331 6.80 12.67 -37.53
CA ALA A 331 7.28 12.70 -38.91
C ALA A 331 6.86 11.46 -39.73
N HIS A 332 6.17 10.51 -39.10
CA HIS A 332 5.76 9.23 -39.67
C HIS A 332 4.31 8.90 -39.29
N ASP A 333 3.69 7.97 -40.02
CA ASP A 333 2.37 7.45 -39.68
C ASP A 333 2.44 6.65 -38.38
N VAL A 334 1.83 7.20 -37.34
CA VAL A 334 1.83 6.58 -36.01
C VAL A 334 1.00 5.31 -36.01
N ILE A 335 1.59 4.21 -35.57
CA ILE A 335 0.86 2.95 -35.36
C ILE A 335 1.03 2.45 -33.91
N PRO A 336 0.15 1.57 -33.41
CA PRO A 336 0.23 1.08 -32.03
C PRO A 336 1.61 0.50 -31.67
N GLY A 337 2.12 0.87 -30.49
CA GLY A 337 3.46 0.54 -30.01
C GLY A 337 4.51 1.62 -30.26
N ASP A 338 4.18 2.68 -31.02
CA ASP A 338 5.06 3.84 -31.19
C ASP A 338 5.14 4.66 -29.91
N VAL A 339 6.35 5.05 -29.53
CA VAL A 339 6.58 6.07 -28.50
C VAL A 339 6.43 7.44 -29.14
N ILE A 340 5.42 8.19 -28.70
CA ILE A 340 5.02 9.46 -29.32
C ILE A 340 5.39 10.69 -28.48
N ALA A 341 5.58 10.53 -27.16
CA ALA A 341 6.04 11.61 -26.30
C ALA A 341 6.79 11.10 -25.07
N LYS A 342 7.43 12.03 -24.34
CA LYS A 342 8.07 11.79 -23.05
C LYS A 342 7.75 12.89 -22.03
N ARG A 343 7.72 12.53 -20.74
CA ARG A 343 7.56 13.45 -19.59
C ARG A 343 8.10 12.82 -18.32
N ASN A 344 8.89 13.57 -17.54
CA ASN A 344 9.35 13.19 -16.19
C ASN A 344 9.94 11.77 -16.08
N GLY A 345 10.65 11.30 -17.11
CA GLY A 345 11.22 9.95 -17.14
C GLY A 345 10.31 8.86 -17.73
N ALA A 346 9.02 9.17 -17.96
CA ALA A 346 8.05 8.28 -18.60
C ALA A 346 7.97 8.52 -20.13
N VAL A 347 7.47 7.52 -20.84
CA VAL A 347 7.14 7.59 -22.27
C VAL A 347 5.66 7.37 -22.51
N LEU A 348 5.08 8.09 -23.47
CA LEU A 348 3.72 7.93 -23.94
C LEU A 348 3.72 7.05 -25.18
N VAL A 349 2.98 5.94 -25.15
CA VAL A 349 2.94 4.93 -26.20
C VAL A 349 1.56 4.92 -26.85
N ALA A 350 1.50 4.99 -28.17
CA ALA A 350 0.27 4.89 -28.93
C ALA A 350 -0.35 3.49 -28.79
N CYS A 351 -1.67 3.42 -28.60
CA CYS A 351 -2.42 2.17 -28.55
C CYS A 351 -3.81 2.34 -29.16
N GLY A 352 -4.38 1.24 -29.65
CA GLY A 352 -5.61 1.28 -30.44
C GLY A 352 -5.54 2.32 -31.57
N GLU A 353 -6.68 2.90 -31.93
CA GLU A 353 -6.74 3.92 -32.98
C GLU A 353 -6.40 5.32 -32.45
N GLU A 354 -7.14 5.79 -31.44
CA GLU A 354 -7.05 7.18 -30.94
C GLU A 354 -6.42 7.32 -29.55
N ASP A 355 -6.02 6.23 -28.89
CA ASP A 355 -5.58 6.28 -27.49
C ASP A 355 -4.05 6.26 -27.34
N ALA A 356 -3.60 6.51 -26.09
CA ALA A 356 -2.23 6.32 -25.66
C ALA A 356 -2.13 5.99 -24.17
N VAL A 357 -1.05 5.30 -23.80
CA VAL A 357 -0.74 4.93 -22.42
C VAL A 357 0.67 5.37 -22.05
N TRP A 358 0.81 6.01 -20.90
CA TRP A 358 2.09 6.31 -20.29
C TRP A 358 2.69 5.08 -19.65
N ILE A 359 3.96 4.81 -19.91
CA ILE A 359 4.77 3.80 -19.24
C ILE A 359 5.89 4.54 -18.50
N SER A 360 5.83 4.51 -17.16
CA SER A 360 6.80 5.26 -16.35
C SER A 360 8.12 4.55 -16.14
N HIS A 361 8.13 3.22 -16.12
CA HIS A 361 9.31 2.43 -15.79
C HIS A 361 9.48 1.24 -16.73
N LEU A 362 10.74 0.91 -17.03
CA LEU A 362 11.12 -0.20 -17.90
C LEU A 362 12.22 -1.06 -17.28
N LYS A 363 12.34 -2.29 -17.77
CA LYS A 363 13.60 -3.06 -17.76
C LYS A 363 14.00 -3.38 -19.21
N ALA A 364 15.30 -3.35 -19.49
CA ALA A 364 15.83 -3.72 -20.81
C ALA A 364 15.64 -5.21 -21.16
N SER A 365 15.45 -6.07 -20.15
CA SER A 365 15.13 -7.49 -20.38
C SER A 365 14.45 -8.13 -19.16
N PRO A 366 13.79 -9.29 -19.30
CA PRO A 366 13.20 -10.02 -18.18
C PRO A 366 14.24 -10.66 -17.24
N LYS A 367 15.54 -10.55 -17.53
CA LYS A 367 16.61 -11.10 -16.69
C LYS A 367 16.64 -10.40 -15.33
N LYS A 368 17.03 -11.16 -14.29
CA LYS A 368 17.20 -10.61 -12.93
C LYS A 368 18.26 -9.50 -12.88
N SER A 369 19.30 -9.61 -13.70
CA SER A 369 20.37 -8.62 -13.85
C SER A 369 19.96 -7.31 -14.53
N SER A 370 18.71 -7.18 -15.00
CA SER A 370 18.23 -5.93 -15.59
C SER A 370 17.56 -5.06 -14.52
N LEU A 371 17.91 -3.78 -14.51
CA LEU A 371 17.38 -2.79 -13.57
C LEU A 371 16.03 -2.26 -14.03
N LYS A 372 15.12 -2.08 -13.06
CA LYS A 372 13.89 -1.32 -13.28
C LYS A 372 14.18 0.16 -13.07
N LEU A 373 14.02 0.96 -14.10
CA LEU A 373 14.41 2.38 -14.14
C LEU A 373 13.30 3.20 -14.80
N PRO A 374 13.31 4.55 -14.66
CA PRO A 374 12.50 5.41 -15.50
C PRO A 374 12.64 5.04 -16.97
N ALA A 375 11.54 5.01 -17.72
CA ALA A 375 11.51 4.52 -19.09
C ALA A 375 12.56 5.18 -20.01
N THR A 376 12.73 6.50 -19.90
CA THR A 376 13.71 7.24 -20.71
C THR A 376 15.17 6.96 -20.36
N SER A 377 15.44 6.31 -19.21
CA SER A 377 16.79 5.89 -18.81
C SER A 377 17.15 4.50 -19.35
N VAL A 378 16.16 3.73 -19.83
CA VAL A 378 16.36 2.41 -20.44
C VAL A 378 16.43 2.51 -21.96
N LEU A 379 15.57 3.36 -22.52
CA LEU A 379 15.49 3.55 -23.97
C LEU A 379 16.62 4.45 -24.47
N PRO A 380 17.06 4.27 -25.73
CA PRO A 380 18.00 5.19 -26.36
C PRO A 380 17.41 6.59 -26.45
N SER A 381 18.28 7.59 -26.57
CA SER A 381 17.84 8.97 -26.80
C SER A 381 17.15 9.06 -28.16
N ALA A 382 15.84 9.32 -28.13
CA ALA A 382 15.01 9.48 -29.32
C ALA A 382 14.45 10.90 -29.41
N ASP A 383 14.26 11.36 -30.65
CA ASP A 383 13.60 12.62 -30.99
C ASP A 383 12.08 12.44 -30.93
N VAL A 384 11.56 12.40 -29.70
CA VAL A 384 10.13 12.31 -29.40
C VAL A 384 9.69 13.53 -28.63
N THR A 385 8.44 13.97 -28.86
CA THR A 385 7.87 15.18 -28.29
C THR A 385 8.05 15.23 -26.77
N LEU A 386 8.76 16.24 -26.28
CA LEU A 386 8.85 16.51 -24.85
C LEU A 386 7.61 17.28 -24.43
N LEU A 387 6.69 16.60 -23.73
CA LEU A 387 5.53 17.28 -23.19
C LEU A 387 5.93 18.07 -21.94
N PRO A 388 5.47 19.33 -21.81
CA PRO A 388 5.80 20.14 -20.65
C PRO A 388 5.28 19.49 -19.38
N ILE A 389 5.89 19.88 -18.25
CA ILE A 389 5.30 19.63 -16.93
C ILE A 389 3.92 20.29 -16.94
N ALA A 390 2.87 19.51 -16.70
CA ALA A 390 1.50 20.03 -16.69
C ALA A 390 1.41 21.23 -15.71
N PRO A 391 0.68 22.31 -16.07
CA PRO A 391 0.66 23.53 -15.26
C PRO A 391 0.38 23.26 -13.79
N CYS A 392 1.14 23.94 -12.94
CA CYS A 392 1.21 23.79 -11.49
C CYS A 392 0.05 24.43 -10.70
N GLY A 393 -1.04 24.81 -11.39
CA GLY A 393 -2.25 25.25 -10.71
C GLY A 393 -2.88 24.09 -9.93
N PRO A 394 -3.33 24.30 -8.68
CA PRO A 394 -3.90 23.21 -7.93
C PRO A 394 -5.22 22.76 -8.54
N LEU A 395 -5.37 21.45 -8.72
CA LEU A 395 -6.63 20.83 -9.10
C LEU A 395 -7.67 20.96 -7.96
N PRO A 396 -8.97 20.75 -8.23
CA PRO A 396 -9.95 20.59 -7.15
C PRO A 396 -9.56 19.47 -6.19
N TYR A 397 -9.83 19.62 -4.89
CA TYR A 397 -9.59 18.55 -3.92
C TYR A 397 -10.30 17.24 -4.33
N GLY A 398 -9.58 16.12 -4.14
CA GLY A 398 -10.03 14.79 -4.56
C GLY A 398 -9.85 14.51 -6.06
N ALA A 399 -9.54 15.50 -6.90
CA ALA A 399 -9.23 15.27 -8.30
C ALA A 399 -7.83 14.69 -8.48
N ARG A 400 -7.66 13.92 -9.56
CA ARG A 400 -6.35 13.40 -10.02
C ARG A 400 -6.03 13.97 -11.40
N PRO A 401 -4.73 14.10 -11.74
CA PRO A 401 -4.33 14.38 -13.10
C PRO A 401 -4.92 13.34 -14.06
N LYS A 402 -5.44 13.79 -15.19
CA LYS A 402 -5.91 12.91 -16.28
C LYS A 402 -4.77 12.35 -17.13
N THR A 403 -3.53 12.72 -16.82
CA THR A 403 -2.31 12.41 -17.57
C THR A 403 -1.25 11.91 -16.59
N PHE A 404 -0.16 11.32 -17.08
CA PHE A 404 0.95 10.98 -16.19
C PHE A 404 1.58 12.23 -15.59
N GLN A 405 1.59 12.26 -14.26
CA GLN A 405 2.22 13.28 -13.44
C GLN A 405 2.57 12.66 -12.09
N ASP A 406 3.85 12.72 -11.74
CA ASP A 406 4.40 12.15 -10.50
C ASP A 406 4.33 13.11 -9.31
N VAL A 407 4.20 14.42 -9.56
CA VAL A 407 3.95 15.46 -8.54
C VAL A 407 2.82 16.37 -8.99
N TRP A 408 1.76 16.51 -8.19
CA TRP A 408 0.67 17.44 -8.45
C TRP A 408 0.12 18.03 -7.15
N THR A 409 -0.67 19.10 -7.28
CA THR A 409 -1.33 19.74 -6.14
C THR A 409 -2.84 19.73 -6.32
N THR A 410 -3.57 19.61 -5.20
CA THR A 410 -5.02 19.85 -5.16
C THR A 410 -5.33 20.89 -4.07
N ARG A 411 -6.42 21.65 -4.17
CA ARG A 411 -6.76 22.69 -3.18
C ARG A 411 -8.23 22.71 -2.82
N GLN A 412 -8.51 22.96 -1.54
CA GLN A 412 -9.84 23.24 -1.02
C GLN A 412 -9.73 23.99 0.32
N ASP A 413 -10.61 24.98 0.55
CA ASP A 413 -10.80 25.67 1.83
C ASP A 413 -9.50 26.18 2.50
N GLY A 414 -8.60 26.73 1.68
CA GLY A 414 -7.31 27.27 2.12
C GLY A 414 -6.28 26.21 2.55
N VAL A 415 -6.51 24.95 2.18
CA VAL A 415 -5.58 23.82 2.31
C VAL A 415 -5.10 23.43 0.91
N CYS A 416 -3.78 23.34 0.74
CA CYS A 416 -3.17 22.78 -0.46
C CYS A 416 -2.58 21.41 -0.14
N TYR A 417 -2.89 20.42 -0.96
CA TYR A 417 -2.43 19.04 -0.83
C TYR A 417 -1.39 18.78 -1.91
N VAL A 418 -0.17 18.47 -1.50
CA VAL A 418 0.95 18.16 -2.39
C VAL A 418 1.08 16.64 -2.46
N HIS A 419 0.77 16.09 -3.63
CA HIS A 419 0.85 14.66 -3.90
C HIS A 419 2.13 14.35 -4.67
N PHE A 420 2.81 13.27 -4.31
CA PHE A 420 4.04 12.83 -4.96
C PHE A 420 4.07 11.30 -5.06
N ASP A 421 3.43 10.78 -6.12
CA ASP A 421 3.25 9.34 -6.34
C ASP A 421 4.47 8.74 -7.05
N PHE A 422 5.61 8.80 -6.36
CA PHE A 422 6.84 8.20 -6.86
C PHE A 422 6.73 6.68 -6.81
N TYR A 423 7.13 6.05 -7.91
CA TYR A 423 7.04 4.60 -8.07
C TYR A 423 7.82 3.88 -6.95
N ASN A 424 7.15 2.95 -6.26
CA ASN A 424 7.65 2.28 -5.04
C ASN A 424 8.07 3.23 -3.89
N GLY A 425 7.65 4.49 -3.90
CA GLY A 425 8.05 5.50 -2.92
C GLY A 425 9.53 5.90 -3.00
N ALA A 426 10.28 5.44 -4.01
CA ALA A 426 11.69 5.76 -4.19
C ALA A 426 11.83 7.15 -4.82
N MET A 427 12.63 8.03 -4.22
CA MET A 427 12.75 9.44 -4.60
C MET A 427 14.09 9.67 -5.31
N SER A 428 14.09 9.80 -6.64
CA SER A 428 15.31 10.17 -7.38
C SER A 428 15.65 11.64 -7.18
N THR A 429 16.89 12.02 -7.51
CA THR A 429 17.35 13.41 -7.44
C THR A 429 16.39 14.37 -8.16
N ASP A 430 15.95 14.03 -9.37
CA ASP A 430 15.07 14.89 -10.16
C ASP A 430 13.62 14.91 -9.64
N GLN A 431 13.15 13.80 -9.04
CA GLN A 431 11.86 13.75 -8.36
C GLN A 431 11.84 14.67 -7.13
N CYS A 432 12.91 14.65 -6.34
CA CYS A 432 13.07 15.55 -5.19
C CYS A 432 13.03 17.02 -5.63
N ARG A 433 13.80 17.38 -6.66
CA ARG A 433 13.79 18.75 -7.24
C ARG A 433 12.42 19.15 -7.78
N ARG A 434 11.65 18.22 -8.37
CA ARG A 434 10.27 18.48 -8.81
C ARG A 434 9.35 18.75 -7.63
N LEU A 435 9.45 17.94 -6.57
CA LEU A 435 8.68 18.12 -5.35
C LEU A 435 9.01 19.46 -4.67
N GLU A 436 10.28 19.81 -4.55
CA GLU A 436 10.73 21.10 -4.01
C GLU A 436 10.12 22.28 -4.79
N ARG A 437 10.14 22.23 -6.13
CA ARG A 437 9.51 23.27 -6.97
C ARG A 437 8.00 23.37 -6.74
N ALA A 438 7.31 22.25 -6.59
CA ALA A 438 5.88 22.25 -6.27
C ALA A 438 5.62 22.87 -4.90
N MET A 439 6.40 22.51 -3.88
CA MET A 439 6.31 23.08 -2.54
C MET A 439 6.62 24.57 -2.53
N TRP A 440 7.60 25.02 -3.31
CA TRP A 440 7.89 26.44 -3.50
C TRP A 440 6.70 27.20 -4.08
N ALA A 441 6.07 26.67 -5.13
CA ALA A 441 4.87 27.27 -5.71
C ALA A 441 3.72 27.37 -4.71
N VAL A 442 3.53 26.33 -3.86
CA VAL A 442 2.53 26.35 -2.79
C VAL A 442 2.88 27.37 -1.70
N GLU A 443 4.15 27.53 -1.34
CA GLU A 443 4.56 28.54 -0.35
C GLU A 443 4.21 29.96 -0.82
N GLN A 444 4.31 30.23 -2.12
CA GLN A 444 3.97 31.51 -2.72
C GLN A 444 2.45 31.73 -2.90
N ASP A 445 1.60 30.72 -2.71
CA ASP A 445 0.15 30.84 -2.88
C ASP A 445 -0.49 31.57 -1.67
N PRO A 446 -0.98 32.82 -1.81
CA PRO A 446 -1.54 33.58 -0.70
C PRO A 446 -2.86 32.99 -0.17
N ASP A 447 -3.56 32.18 -0.96
CA ASP A 447 -4.82 31.55 -0.57
C ASP A 447 -4.60 30.27 0.26
N CYS A 448 -3.35 29.80 0.35
CA CYS A 448 -2.98 28.62 1.10
C CYS A 448 -2.50 28.97 2.53
N SER A 449 -3.06 28.30 3.53
CA SER A 449 -2.69 28.44 4.94
C SER A 449 -2.19 27.15 5.60
N VAL A 450 -2.55 26.00 5.01
CA VAL A 450 -2.09 24.67 5.42
C VAL A 450 -1.62 23.91 4.19
N VAL A 451 -0.45 23.28 4.29
CA VAL A 451 0.12 22.42 3.26
C VAL A 451 0.12 20.99 3.76
N ALA A 452 -0.63 20.12 3.11
CA ALA A 452 -0.67 18.69 3.40
C ALA A 452 0.21 17.93 2.39
N LEU A 453 1.32 17.37 2.86
CA LEU A 453 2.18 16.45 2.11
C LEU A 453 1.51 15.07 2.11
N MET A 454 0.99 14.65 0.97
CA MET A 454 0.16 13.46 0.86
C MET A 454 0.93 12.19 0.50
N GLY A 455 2.18 12.32 0.05
CA GLY A 455 2.92 11.18 -0.47
C GLY A 455 2.33 10.62 -1.76
N GLY A 456 2.71 9.37 -2.05
CA GLY A 456 2.06 8.55 -3.06
C GLY A 456 0.91 7.74 -2.49
N HIS A 457 0.20 7.05 -3.37
CA HIS A 457 -0.94 6.26 -2.93
C HIS A 457 -0.48 5.05 -2.10
N ASN A 458 0.59 4.37 -2.51
CA ASN A 458 1.07 3.13 -1.87
C ASN A 458 2.09 3.37 -0.76
N PHE A 459 2.86 4.45 -0.89
CA PHE A 459 3.95 4.80 0.02
C PHE A 459 3.90 6.29 0.24
N PHE A 460 4.15 6.73 1.47
CA PHE A 460 4.48 8.12 1.68
C PHE A 460 5.84 8.42 1.02
N SER A 461 6.88 7.67 1.41
CA SER A 461 8.20 7.64 0.78
C SER A 461 9.06 6.53 1.38
N ASN A 462 10.00 5.99 0.61
CA ASN A 462 11.04 5.05 1.04
C ASN A 462 12.45 5.65 0.99
N GLY A 463 12.58 6.96 0.73
CA GLY A 463 13.86 7.66 0.66
C GLY A 463 14.55 7.56 -0.71
N ILE A 464 15.89 7.50 -0.71
CA ILE A 464 16.73 7.53 -1.92
C ILE A 464 16.38 6.46 -2.96
N HIS A 465 16.60 6.77 -4.24
CA HIS A 465 16.25 5.88 -5.34
C HIS A 465 17.39 4.92 -5.71
N LEU A 466 17.52 3.83 -4.97
CA LEU A 466 18.63 2.87 -5.10
C LEU A 466 18.83 2.33 -6.53
N ASN A 467 17.78 2.13 -7.32
CA ASN A 467 17.93 1.68 -8.71
C ASN A 467 18.57 2.74 -9.61
N VAL A 468 18.22 4.03 -9.44
CA VAL A 468 18.79 5.13 -10.23
C VAL A 468 20.25 5.34 -9.82
N ILE A 469 20.53 5.25 -8.51
CA ILE A 469 21.89 5.27 -7.97
C ILE A 469 22.75 4.13 -8.54
N GLU A 470 22.22 2.89 -8.57
CA GLU A 470 22.95 1.74 -9.10
C GLU A 470 23.18 1.81 -10.60
N ASN A 471 22.31 2.52 -11.34
CA ASN A 471 22.46 2.74 -12.78
C ASN A 471 23.38 3.90 -13.15
N ALA A 472 23.65 4.83 -12.21
CA ALA A 472 24.45 6.01 -12.49
C ALA A 472 25.91 5.65 -12.81
N GLU A 473 26.56 6.47 -13.66
CA GLU A 473 27.99 6.30 -13.99
C GLU A 473 28.87 6.29 -12.74
N CYS A 474 28.53 7.14 -11.76
CA CYS A 474 29.14 7.15 -10.45
C CYS A 474 28.07 7.08 -9.36
N ALA A 475 27.85 5.88 -8.81
CA ALA A 475 26.85 5.65 -7.78
C ALA A 475 27.11 6.44 -6.48
N VAL A 476 28.38 6.76 -6.17
CA VAL A 476 28.72 7.63 -5.02
C VAL A 476 28.20 9.04 -5.25
N ALA A 477 28.49 9.61 -6.43
CA ALA A 477 28.05 10.95 -6.79
C ALA A 477 26.52 11.05 -6.85
N GLU A 478 25.84 10.05 -7.43
CA GLU A 478 24.37 10.04 -7.46
C GLU A 478 23.77 9.83 -6.06
N SER A 479 24.38 9.00 -5.20
CA SER A 479 23.93 8.88 -3.80
C SER A 479 24.01 10.23 -3.07
N TRP A 480 25.10 10.96 -3.26
CA TRP A 480 25.31 12.29 -2.69
C TRP A 480 24.30 13.32 -3.22
N ALA A 481 24.11 13.36 -4.54
CA ALA A 481 23.14 14.26 -5.17
C ALA A 481 21.71 13.95 -4.70
N ASN A 482 21.36 12.67 -4.59
CA ASN A 482 20.03 12.24 -4.20
C ASN A 482 19.72 12.59 -2.73
N ILE A 483 20.63 12.29 -1.78
CA ILE A 483 20.39 12.62 -0.37
C ILE A 483 20.33 14.12 -0.13
N THR A 484 21.19 14.89 -0.82
CA THR A 484 21.18 16.35 -0.74
C THR A 484 19.84 16.92 -1.23
N ALA A 485 19.29 16.35 -2.31
CA ALA A 485 18.00 16.78 -2.84
C ALA A 485 16.82 16.42 -1.92
N ILE A 486 16.88 15.29 -1.19
CA ILE A 486 15.89 14.97 -0.14
C ILE A 486 16.01 15.96 1.02
N ASP A 487 17.23 16.26 1.48
CA ASP A 487 17.45 17.27 2.51
C ASP A 487 16.92 18.65 2.11
N ASP A 488 16.99 19.02 0.82
CA ASP A 488 16.44 20.28 0.34
C ASP A 488 14.90 20.30 0.40
N VAL A 489 14.24 19.17 0.12
CA VAL A 489 12.80 18.99 0.36
C VAL A 489 12.49 19.15 1.85
N VAL A 490 13.24 18.49 2.74
CA VAL A 490 13.03 18.60 4.19
C VAL A 490 13.26 20.04 4.67
N LYS A 491 14.31 20.70 4.16
CA LYS A 491 14.60 22.11 4.45
C LYS A 491 13.46 23.02 4.01
N ALA A 492 12.82 22.73 2.87
CA ALA A 492 11.65 23.47 2.41
C ALA A 492 10.46 23.34 3.38
N ILE A 493 10.27 22.18 4.04
CA ILE A 493 9.27 21.99 5.09
C ILE A 493 9.56 22.91 6.28
N PHE A 494 10.79 22.90 6.80
CA PHE A 494 11.18 23.77 7.93
C PHE A 494 11.09 25.26 7.59
N ARG A 495 11.42 25.64 6.34
CA ARG A 495 11.36 27.05 5.86
C ARG A 495 9.96 27.59 5.69
N MET A 496 8.93 26.73 5.73
CA MET A 496 7.55 27.12 5.52
C MET A 496 6.96 27.85 6.74
N ARG A 497 7.36 29.10 6.99
CA ARG A 497 7.02 29.85 8.22
C ARG A 497 5.66 30.55 8.18
N SER A 498 5.10 30.70 6.99
CA SER A 498 3.83 31.37 6.77
C SER A 498 2.63 30.41 6.80
N LYS A 499 2.87 29.11 6.66
CA LYS A 499 1.87 28.03 6.57
C LYS A 499 2.17 26.91 7.56
N VAL A 500 1.13 26.20 7.96
CA VAL A 500 1.27 24.97 8.76
C VAL A 500 1.45 23.78 7.83
N THR A 501 2.41 22.91 8.12
CA THR A 501 2.68 21.70 7.33
C THR A 501 2.13 20.46 8.02
N VAL A 502 1.44 19.61 7.26
CA VAL A 502 0.92 18.32 7.71
C VAL A 502 1.49 17.22 6.82
N ALA A 503 2.18 16.24 7.37
CA ALA A 503 2.50 15.01 6.65
C ALA A 503 1.36 14.00 6.85
N ALA A 504 0.70 13.60 5.76
CA ALA A 504 -0.43 12.68 5.76
C ALA A 504 -0.03 11.35 5.10
N LEU A 505 0.34 10.37 5.92
CA LEU A 505 0.87 9.08 5.45
C LEU A 505 -0.28 8.17 5.03
N GLN A 506 -0.54 8.11 3.73
CA GLN A 506 -1.53 7.22 3.10
C GLN A 506 -1.04 5.78 2.92
N GLY A 507 0.26 5.56 3.10
CA GLY A 507 0.91 4.26 2.92
C GLY A 507 2.21 4.23 3.70
N ASN A 508 2.89 3.09 3.61
CA ASN A 508 4.11 2.83 4.38
C ASN A 508 5.20 3.87 4.10
N ALA A 509 6.03 4.12 5.12
CA ALA A 509 7.20 4.99 5.00
C ALA A 509 8.44 4.29 5.55
N GLY A 510 9.54 4.33 4.80
CA GLY A 510 10.78 3.68 5.16
C GLY A 510 11.97 4.63 5.11
N ALA A 511 12.96 4.36 5.96
CA ALA A 511 14.24 5.08 6.03
C ALA A 511 14.02 6.60 5.98
N GLY A 512 14.59 7.27 4.98
CA GLY A 512 14.49 8.72 4.80
C GLY A 512 13.07 9.24 4.61
N GLY A 513 12.19 8.44 4.01
CA GLY A 513 10.79 8.81 3.85
C GLY A 513 10.04 8.90 5.18
N ALA A 514 10.36 8.03 6.14
CA ALA A 514 9.80 8.09 7.49
C ALA A 514 10.31 9.33 8.24
N MET A 515 11.60 9.67 8.11
CA MET A 515 12.18 10.83 8.79
C MET A 515 11.76 12.16 8.16
N MET A 516 11.64 12.22 6.83
CA MET A 516 11.14 13.39 6.10
C MET A 516 9.74 13.80 6.59
N ALA A 517 8.87 12.83 6.92
CA ALA A 517 7.56 13.14 7.47
C ALA A 517 7.64 13.92 8.78
N LEU A 518 8.62 13.60 9.64
CA LEU A 518 8.77 14.17 10.99
C LEU A 518 9.14 15.65 11.00
N ALA A 519 9.59 16.19 9.87
CA ALA A 519 9.85 17.61 9.70
C ALA A 519 8.57 18.46 9.57
N ALA A 520 7.42 17.84 9.30
CA ALA A 520 6.14 18.56 9.29
C ALA A 520 5.74 19.00 10.70
N ASP A 521 4.92 20.05 10.81
CA ASP A 521 4.40 20.51 12.10
C ASP A 521 3.50 19.43 12.73
N GLU A 522 2.67 18.76 11.92
CA GLU A 522 1.90 17.59 12.34
C GLU A 522 2.10 16.40 11.39
N VAL A 523 2.18 15.20 11.96
CA VAL A 523 2.31 13.93 11.26
C VAL A 523 1.10 13.06 11.59
N VAL A 524 0.36 12.69 10.54
CA VAL A 524 -0.91 11.99 10.63
C VAL A 524 -0.87 10.77 9.72
N SER A 525 -1.47 9.67 10.14
CA SER A 525 -1.59 8.45 9.33
C SER A 525 -2.92 7.75 9.56
N HIS A 526 -3.19 6.67 8.83
CA HIS A 526 -4.18 5.67 9.25
C HIS A 526 -3.50 4.58 10.08
N ALA A 527 -4.29 3.82 10.86
CA ALA A 527 -3.77 2.85 11.82
C ALA A 527 -2.90 1.75 11.20
N GLY A 528 -3.06 1.54 9.89
CA GLY A 528 -2.42 0.48 9.16
C GLY A 528 -1.08 0.76 8.50
N VAL A 529 -0.58 1.99 8.60
CA VAL A 529 0.75 2.34 8.08
C VAL A 529 1.83 1.65 8.91
N VAL A 530 2.80 1.05 8.23
CA VAL A 530 4.02 0.53 8.83
C VAL A 530 5.18 1.47 8.52
N LEU A 531 5.91 1.84 9.57
CA LEU A 531 7.08 2.71 9.51
C LEU A 531 8.34 1.86 9.71
N ASN A 532 9.36 2.09 8.89
CA ASN A 532 10.70 1.54 9.10
C ASN A 532 11.68 2.71 9.35
N PRO A 533 11.72 3.30 10.55
CA PRO A 533 12.46 4.53 10.84
C PRO A 533 13.95 4.27 11.07
N HIS A 534 14.60 3.58 10.14
CA HIS A 534 16.00 3.17 10.29
C HIS A 534 16.71 2.95 8.96
N TYR A 535 18.04 3.11 8.99
CA TYR A 535 18.89 3.12 7.78
C TYR A 535 19.92 1.98 7.74
N ARG A 536 20.29 1.41 8.90
CA ARG A 536 21.46 0.52 9.02
C ARG A 536 21.33 -0.80 8.24
N LYS A 537 20.10 -1.23 7.91
CA LYS A 537 19.88 -2.37 6.98
C LYS A 537 20.55 -2.13 5.62
N MET A 538 20.72 -0.87 5.21
CA MET A 538 21.43 -0.45 4.01
C MET A 538 22.86 0.07 4.29
N ALA A 539 23.41 -0.13 5.50
CA ALA A 539 24.69 0.45 5.93
C ALA A 539 24.76 1.98 5.80
N LEU A 540 23.61 2.64 5.94
CA LEU A 540 23.51 4.10 5.91
C LEU A 540 23.29 4.66 7.31
N PHE A 541 23.75 5.89 7.52
CA PHE A 541 23.46 6.65 8.73
C PHE A 541 22.06 7.28 8.70
N GLY A 542 21.64 7.77 7.53
CA GLY A 542 20.45 8.59 7.32
C GLY A 542 20.77 10.09 7.34
N SER A 543 20.05 10.88 6.54
CA SER A 543 20.22 12.32 6.45
C SER A 543 18.92 12.95 5.98
N GLU A 544 18.14 13.45 6.92
CA GLU A 544 16.84 14.09 6.69
C GLU A 544 16.51 15.01 7.89
N TYR A 545 17.54 15.61 8.48
CA TYR A 545 17.48 16.32 9.77
C TYR A 545 16.87 15.44 10.87
N TRP A 546 17.09 14.12 10.78
CA TRP A 546 16.47 13.17 11.69
C TRP A 546 17.09 13.28 13.08
N THR A 547 18.37 13.65 13.18
CA THR A 547 19.05 13.89 14.47
C THR A 547 18.52 15.13 15.19
N TYR A 548 17.79 16.01 14.48
CA TYR A 548 17.04 17.12 15.06
C TYR A 548 15.58 16.73 15.37
N SER A 549 14.86 16.22 14.36
CA SER A 549 13.40 16.06 14.40
C SER A 549 12.94 14.83 15.20
N LEU A 550 13.61 13.69 15.08
CA LEU A 550 13.20 12.46 15.76
C LEU A 550 13.39 12.59 17.29
N PRO A 551 14.55 13.02 17.83
CA PRO A 551 14.72 13.18 19.28
C PRO A 551 13.75 14.19 19.90
N GLN A 552 13.32 15.22 19.18
CA GLN A 552 12.31 16.16 19.68
C GLN A 552 10.92 15.54 19.85
N ARG A 553 10.61 14.53 19.04
CA ARG A 553 9.31 13.84 19.06
C ARG A 553 9.27 12.73 20.10
N VAL A 554 10.31 11.88 20.13
CA VAL A 554 10.31 10.65 20.96
C VAL A 554 11.32 10.67 22.11
N GLY A 555 12.16 11.70 22.20
CA GLY A 555 13.32 11.74 23.12
C GLY A 555 14.54 11.02 22.57
N THR A 556 15.74 11.41 23.02
CA THR A 556 17.02 10.89 22.50
C THR A 556 17.15 9.37 22.65
N SER A 557 16.80 8.81 23.81
CA SER A 557 16.94 7.37 24.05
C SER A 557 16.06 6.53 23.14
N MET A 558 14.82 6.95 22.89
CA MET A 558 13.92 6.25 21.97
C MET A 558 14.36 6.44 20.51
N ALA A 559 14.87 7.62 20.14
CA ALA A 559 15.42 7.85 18.81
C ALA A 559 16.61 6.91 18.51
N GLU A 560 17.51 6.72 19.48
CA GLU A 560 18.60 5.74 19.39
C GLU A 560 18.07 4.32 19.30
N GLU A 561 17.08 3.94 20.12
CA GLU A 561 16.47 2.61 20.09
C GLU A 561 15.86 2.27 18.72
N LEU A 562 15.03 3.18 18.18
CA LEU A 562 14.36 3.00 16.88
C LEU A 562 15.36 2.83 15.74
N THR A 563 16.42 3.64 15.74
CA THR A 563 17.44 3.64 14.67
C THR A 563 18.48 2.52 14.81
N THR A 564 18.57 1.87 15.99
CA THR A 564 19.52 0.78 16.27
C THR A 564 18.88 -0.60 16.20
N ARG A 565 17.64 -0.79 16.67
CA ARG A 565 16.96 -2.10 16.69
C ARG A 565 16.50 -2.58 15.31
N LEU A 566 16.31 -1.65 14.37
CA LEU A 566 15.94 -1.93 12.98
C LEU A 566 14.61 -2.71 12.83
N GLN A 567 13.69 -2.49 13.77
CA GLN A 567 12.35 -3.08 13.76
C GLN A 567 11.34 -2.14 13.11
N PRO A 568 10.34 -2.68 12.39
CA PRO A 568 9.22 -1.88 11.93
C PRO A 568 8.37 -1.41 13.11
N VAL A 569 7.63 -0.32 12.94
CA VAL A 569 6.74 0.26 13.95
C VAL A 569 5.37 0.49 13.34
N LEU A 570 4.31 0.11 14.04
CA LEU A 570 2.94 0.39 13.59
C LEU A 570 2.58 1.85 13.86
N ALA A 571 1.85 2.50 12.95
CA ALA A 571 1.45 3.90 13.08
C ALA A 571 0.86 4.27 14.46
N THR A 572 0.03 3.38 15.01
CA THR A 572 -0.53 3.54 16.36
C THR A 572 0.50 3.48 17.48
N GLU A 573 1.49 2.60 17.38
CA GLU A 573 2.57 2.52 18.38
C GLU A 573 3.45 3.76 18.29
N ALA A 574 3.74 4.18 17.06
CA ALA A 574 4.49 5.38 16.77
C ALA A 574 3.75 6.65 17.25
N ARG A 575 2.41 6.69 17.20
CA ARG A 575 1.61 7.72 17.89
C ARG A 575 1.75 7.63 19.41
N ASP A 576 1.62 6.44 19.98
CA ASP A 576 1.65 6.24 21.44
C ASP A 576 3.00 6.66 22.06
N MET A 577 4.11 6.55 21.31
CA MET A 577 5.44 7.02 21.72
C MET A 577 5.74 8.49 21.33
N GLY A 578 4.80 9.20 20.71
CA GLY A 578 4.96 10.62 20.32
C GLY A 578 5.65 10.87 18.97
N MET A 579 5.98 9.81 18.21
CA MET A 579 6.57 9.94 16.86
C MET A 579 5.56 10.54 15.86
N LEU A 580 4.28 10.19 15.98
CA LEU A 580 3.17 10.77 15.20
C LEU A 580 2.23 11.54 16.11
N ASP A 581 1.61 12.57 15.56
CA ASP A 581 0.66 13.41 16.27
C ASP A 581 -0.75 12.80 16.30
N ASP A 582 -1.12 12.04 15.26
CA ASP A 582 -2.46 11.49 15.16
C ASP A 582 -2.54 10.24 14.27
N VAL A 583 -3.55 9.41 14.55
CA VAL A 583 -3.94 8.27 13.72
C VAL A 583 -5.44 8.37 13.48
N ILE A 584 -5.82 8.66 12.23
CA ILE A 584 -7.21 8.88 11.84
C ILE A 584 -7.64 7.84 10.80
N GLY A 585 -8.65 7.05 11.16
CA GLY A 585 -9.14 5.93 10.37
C GLY A 585 -8.23 4.70 10.42
N ASP A 586 -8.77 3.56 10.02
CA ASP A 586 -8.06 2.27 10.05
C ASP A 586 -7.28 2.00 8.77
N ASN A 587 -7.75 2.54 7.65
CA ASN A 587 -7.22 2.32 6.31
C ASN A 587 -7.07 3.62 5.52
N ALA A 588 -6.37 3.55 4.38
CA ALA A 588 -6.11 4.71 3.52
C ALA A 588 -7.38 5.40 3.00
N LYS A 589 -8.48 4.65 2.79
CA LYS A 589 -9.76 5.22 2.32
C LYS A 589 -10.38 6.13 3.38
N GLU A 590 -10.37 5.70 4.63
CA GLU A 590 -10.86 6.52 5.75
C GLU A 590 -9.98 7.73 6.02
N LEU A 591 -8.66 7.59 5.99
CA LEU A 591 -7.75 8.73 6.07
C LEU A 591 -8.07 9.75 4.99
N ASN A 592 -8.25 9.32 3.74
CA ASN A 592 -8.58 10.22 2.62
C ASN A 592 -9.95 10.91 2.79
N ALA A 593 -10.90 10.27 3.47
CA ALA A 593 -12.17 10.88 3.82
C ALA A 593 -12.05 11.90 4.98
N LEU A 594 -11.12 11.69 5.91
CA LEU A 594 -11.00 12.47 7.15
C LEU A 594 -9.91 13.55 7.12
N ILE A 595 -8.91 13.44 6.25
CA ILE A 595 -7.71 14.31 6.25
C ILE A 595 -8.07 15.77 6.02
N HIS A 596 -9.10 16.05 5.21
CA HIS A 596 -9.58 17.41 5.01
C HIS A 596 -10.07 18.05 6.32
N LEU A 597 -10.89 17.33 7.09
CA LEU A 597 -11.38 17.79 8.39
C LEU A 597 -10.25 17.98 9.40
N LYS A 598 -9.26 17.08 9.41
CA LYS A 598 -8.04 17.24 10.24
C LYS A 598 -7.29 18.52 9.85
N CYS A 599 -7.08 18.78 8.56
CA CYS A 599 -6.41 19.99 8.07
C CYS A 599 -7.19 21.27 8.44
N LEU A 600 -8.52 21.26 8.36
CA LEU A 600 -9.34 22.40 8.80
C LEU A 600 -9.21 22.66 10.31
N ARG A 601 -9.12 21.61 11.13
CA ARG A 601 -8.88 21.73 12.58
C ARG A 601 -7.50 22.29 12.87
N VAL A 602 -6.47 21.81 12.18
CA VAL A 602 -5.10 22.34 12.26
C VAL A 602 -5.10 23.82 11.86
N ARG A 603 -5.78 24.17 10.76
CA ARG A 603 -5.93 25.56 10.30
C ARG A 603 -6.56 26.45 11.38
N ALA A 604 -7.64 26.00 12.02
CA ALA A 604 -8.32 26.75 13.07
C ALA A 604 -7.43 27.03 14.30
N ASN A 605 -6.50 26.11 14.60
CA ASN A 605 -5.58 26.20 15.74
C ASN A 605 -4.16 26.64 15.34
N SER A 606 -3.97 27.09 14.10
CA SER A 606 -2.65 27.37 13.51
C SER A 606 -1.89 28.53 14.16
N ARG A 607 -2.57 29.42 14.90
CA ARG A 607 -1.96 30.64 15.46
C ARG A 607 -0.72 30.36 16.29
N GLU A 608 -0.77 29.36 17.16
CA GLU A 608 0.36 29.03 18.04
C GLU A 608 1.52 28.39 17.27
N ILE A 609 1.20 27.48 16.34
CA ILE A 609 2.18 26.84 15.46
C ILE A 609 2.93 27.91 14.66
N LEU A 610 2.19 28.80 13.99
CA LEU A 610 2.76 29.90 13.21
C LEU A 610 3.54 30.89 14.09
N ARG A 611 3.09 31.15 15.33
CA ARG A 611 3.84 31.99 16.28
C ARG A 611 5.20 31.38 16.60
N ARG A 612 5.26 30.07 16.90
CA ARG A 612 6.52 29.34 17.16
C ARG A 612 7.43 29.33 15.93
N LYS A 613 6.88 29.02 14.76
CA LYS A 613 7.63 29.06 13.48
C LYS A 613 8.16 30.46 13.18
N ARG A 614 7.43 31.53 13.49
CA ARG A 614 7.87 32.93 13.31
C ARG A 614 8.81 33.45 14.40
N ALA A 615 8.80 32.84 15.58
CA ALA A 615 9.76 33.12 16.64
C ALA A 615 11.15 32.50 16.36
N MET A 616 11.24 31.56 15.41
CA MET A 616 12.49 30.93 14.98
C MET A 616 13.54 31.97 14.54
N THR A 617 14.62 32.08 15.30
CA THR A 617 15.71 33.06 15.12
C THR A 617 16.76 32.55 14.14
N SER A 618 17.69 33.42 13.74
CA SER A 618 18.90 33.02 13.00
C SER A 618 19.69 31.91 13.70
N SER A 619 19.69 31.88 15.04
CA SER A 619 20.37 30.84 15.82
C SER A 619 19.80 29.43 15.61
N LEU A 620 18.49 29.28 15.39
CA LEU A 620 17.91 27.95 15.15
C LEU A 620 18.13 27.45 13.72
N TRP A 621 18.35 28.36 12.77
CA TRP A 621 18.82 27.99 11.43
C TRP A 621 20.25 27.46 11.44
N SER A 622 21.13 28.06 12.27
CA SER A 622 22.48 27.51 12.51
C SER A 622 22.40 26.07 13.01
N ILE A 623 21.55 25.80 14.00
CA ILE A 623 21.34 24.46 14.56
C ILE A 623 20.88 23.48 13.46
N LEU A 624 19.87 23.83 12.66
CA LEU A 624 19.40 22.97 11.57
C LEU A 624 20.49 22.72 10.52
N ASP A 625 21.26 23.75 10.15
CA ASP A 625 22.36 23.61 9.19
C ASP A 625 23.52 22.78 9.77
N GLU A 626 23.79 22.85 11.07
CA GLU A 626 24.75 21.99 11.79
C GLU A 626 24.32 20.52 11.75
N HIS A 627 23.06 20.23 12.11
CA HIS A 627 22.52 18.86 12.01
C HIS A 627 22.60 18.31 10.59
N ARG A 628 22.24 19.11 9.58
CA ARG A 628 22.37 18.72 8.17
C ARG A 628 23.82 18.42 7.82
N HIS A 629 24.74 19.30 8.21
CA HIS A 629 26.15 19.16 7.91
C HIS A 629 26.74 17.88 8.52
N GLU A 630 26.46 17.62 9.79
CA GLU A 630 26.91 16.42 10.49
C GLU A 630 26.33 15.13 9.89
N GLU A 631 25.04 15.12 9.58
CA GLU A 631 24.37 13.99 8.93
C GLU A 631 24.98 13.71 7.55
N LEU A 632 25.15 14.74 6.72
CA LEU A 632 25.74 14.62 5.39
C LEU A 632 27.20 14.19 5.45
N GLU A 633 28.00 14.71 6.37
CA GLU A 633 29.39 14.27 6.55
C GLU A 633 29.46 12.77 6.84
N ARG A 634 28.59 12.25 7.71
CA ARG A 634 28.51 10.81 7.98
C ARG A 634 28.03 10.02 6.78
N MET A 635 27.02 10.50 6.07
CA MET A 635 26.54 9.88 4.84
C MET A 635 27.60 9.84 3.74
N ARG A 636 28.47 10.87 3.63
CA ARG A 636 29.60 10.89 2.70
C ARG A 636 30.54 9.71 2.94
N HIS A 637 30.80 9.38 4.21
CA HIS A 637 31.60 8.20 4.55
C HIS A 637 30.88 6.91 4.16
N CYS A 638 29.58 6.78 4.50
CA CYS A 638 28.78 5.61 4.13
C CYS A 638 28.75 5.37 2.62
N PHE A 639 28.65 6.41 1.79
CA PHE A 639 28.57 6.26 0.34
C PHE A 639 29.87 5.77 -0.30
N ASN A 640 31.01 5.92 0.37
CA ASN A 640 32.30 5.38 -0.06
C ASN A 640 32.58 3.99 0.54
N ASP A 641 31.69 3.48 1.40
CA ASP A 641 31.86 2.20 2.07
C ASP A 641 31.46 1.02 1.17
N ALA A 642 32.28 -0.03 1.16
CA ALA A 642 32.04 -1.25 0.39
C ALA A 642 30.76 -1.98 0.84
N GLU A 643 30.41 -1.92 2.13
CA GLU A 643 29.21 -2.56 2.69
C GLU A 643 27.94 -1.93 2.12
N TYR A 644 27.89 -0.60 1.97
CA TYR A 644 26.78 0.10 1.32
C TYR A 644 26.64 -0.35 -0.14
N HIS A 645 27.75 -0.42 -0.88
CA HIS A 645 27.73 -0.87 -2.28
C HIS A 645 27.23 -2.32 -2.43
N GLU A 646 27.68 -3.22 -1.55
CA GLU A 646 27.24 -4.61 -1.55
C GLU A 646 25.74 -4.72 -1.23
N LYS A 647 25.29 -4.06 -0.16
CA LYS A 647 23.88 -4.05 0.26
C LYS A 647 22.97 -3.44 -0.79
N ARG A 648 23.36 -2.32 -1.40
CA ARG A 648 22.63 -1.69 -2.50
C ARG A 648 22.51 -2.63 -3.70
N ARG A 649 23.60 -3.25 -4.13
CA ARG A 649 23.59 -4.20 -5.24
C ARG A 649 22.68 -5.39 -4.95
N LYS A 650 22.78 -5.99 -3.74
CA LYS A 650 21.89 -7.08 -3.32
C LYS A 650 20.43 -6.65 -3.37
N PHE A 651 20.09 -5.48 -2.83
CA PHE A 651 18.72 -4.97 -2.81
C PHE A 651 18.14 -4.74 -4.21
N VAL A 652 18.92 -4.20 -5.14
CA VAL A 652 18.43 -3.79 -6.46
C VAL A 652 18.26 -4.99 -7.41
N TYR A 653 19.05 -6.06 -7.26
CA TYR A 653 19.02 -7.24 -8.13
C TYR A 653 18.30 -8.47 -7.54
N HIS A 654 17.89 -8.43 -6.26
CA HIS A 654 16.99 -9.42 -5.64
C HIS A 654 15.53 -9.02 -5.78
#